data_AF-A0A9X1FZG7-F1
#
_entry.id   AF-A0A9X1FZG7-F1
#
_cell.length_a   1.000
_cell.length_b   1.000
_cell.length_c   1.000
_cell.angle_alpha   90.00
_cell.angle_beta   90.00
_cell.angle_gamma   90.00
#
_symmetry.space_group_name_H-M   'P 1'
#
loop_
_entity.id
_entity.type
_entity.pdbx_description
1 polymer ?
#
loop_
_entity_poly.entity_id
_entity_poly.type
_entity_poly.pdbx_seq_one_letter_code
_entity_poly.pdbx_strand_id
1 'polypeptide(L)'
;MQVVDRFPASGFLNGPRTLVLRSLPPGARLKSFRLLITPIADESGAVGPGLEALTFPAGSGPQSDVAIDPAEPARPTGVTRTSGTGALPWTEVAFNGFRALQNVGGIGLAGAALQVDVGGLFVAVDANGTIPQQSGDFPLPGDTADLPGLSVQRMRLVAPDAVPPLPLVTDITLRAVASNLTVALGEQPAVWARPGDVTTAVETTELVEFAQAALAVAPVEHGFAVLPVTVKTDTTARLGIEIRAEYDETSTSLPAGLPEMTLDYSHDGIADAGDGLLKVKVPDGMELDPDKTRVEIAGTFENSQISFGALADRSPQGALDVPAGHAVATPLAMIEETVADAVDVLLSTSDRNAGVEIDLREDFDGKPGDVSLLATRATGSLDVSRHGTPRWLNAALGQAVTLPAANTQTGKPRFWIVVQSVAGSVTWHLNPERDGTAEAQTSDNGGLSWRPARATDVPGALAPQVRLRRASPVFNVPVRAEIDRGSAAEILELDAFQPLGRVEFSLDSERFTTAVNAALDRRLADACPRGEHLINGGFADREEAEVYRPAGWTASGDSVGRRVFGVRLAPELDPDDVTILPVTLVRVGTNEDPAESLSQVLTVSPGCPYRLTFRGFGLAPGGRIEVIWRSADCGVAGVDVLEPPPASVIADPVVFSAAVSGGPILAAIPAATLDTTAPAGAQQAEVRLVASPDDSFFVDVVSLTAGTRSLANPDMREAAAPEDGTRAIKGWETAPQDAFADAAFSFGAGLGGVTLSNRDTRGRTLVLRQGITVIPGTRVAAGLETTAPADGPDPVFSIVWHGSERAPLTTAVSRDGAEITRLAGTVPDTVRQAEVQIALAQNATLTVVAVAVEAAPPAEVPVAFLSEAPGRLTVRDFTVGFRPRPVPQTPVAPGTPCAVTPPDAAPGDVCEPDPCCGKSGAAEPATATAVTTVSALPPTATIASLRPATTPALSVMGTLPAASASARLAAVATRMSLAGTRPRRVLRVAETAVTLRAALPVGDINGVGEVRTTQLATVDIRTVGDLARIVPEDLVRRLGYTDALAQDLVAKAKALMEDQTPS
;
A
#
# COMPACT_ATOMS: atom_id res chain seq x y z
N MET A 1 6.15 2.15 -1.89
CA MET A 1 4.89 1.79 -2.56
C MET A 1 5.20 0.96 -3.77
N GLN A 2 4.37 -0.03 -4.10
CA GLN A 2 4.48 -0.81 -5.34
C GLN A 2 3.16 -0.74 -6.08
N VAL A 3 3.23 -0.41 -7.37
CA VAL A 3 2.13 -0.42 -8.31
C VAL A 3 2.38 -1.51 -9.33
N VAL A 4 1.34 -2.30 -9.57
CA VAL A 4 1.32 -3.31 -10.62
C VAL A 4 0.13 -3.03 -11.51
N ASP A 5 0.38 -2.64 -12.74
CA ASP A 5 -0.66 -2.46 -13.76
C ASP A 5 -0.52 -3.54 -14.82
N ARG A 6 -1.63 -4.18 -15.13
CA ARG A 6 -1.69 -5.29 -16.07
C ARG A 6 -2.50 -4.89 -17.28
N PHE A 7 -1.91 -5.16 -18.43
CA PHE A 7 -2.48 -4.96 -19.74
C PHE A 7 -2.50 -6.35 -20.40
N PRO A 8 -3.65 -7.04 -20.43
CA PRO A 8 -3.80 -8.32 -21.08
C PRO A 8 -3.55 -8.18 -22.58
N ALA A 9 -3.32 -9.33 -23.22
CA ALA A 9 -3.23 -9.42 -24.67
C ALA A 9 -4.61 -9.17 -25.29
N SER A 10 -4.99 -7.91 -25.47
CA SER A 10 -6.15 -7.52 -26.26
C SER A 10 -5.76 -7.56 -27.74
N GLY A 11 -6.13 -8.64 -28.42
CA GLY A 11 -5.86 -8.83 -29.85
C GLY A 11 -4.37 -8.94 -30.20
N PHE A 12 -4.11 -8.92 -31.51
CA PHE A 12 -2.78 -9.02 -32.08
C PHE A 12 -2.11 -7.65 -32.23
N LEU A 13 -0.92 -7.51 -31.66
CA LEU A 13 -0.04 -6.35 -31.84
C LEU A 13 0.80 -6.51 -33.11
N ASN A 14 0.68 -5.57 -34.06
CA ASN A 14 1.58 -5.41 -35.20
C ASN A 14 2.12 -3.98 -35.22
N GLY A 15 3.38 -3.77 -34.83
CA GLY A 15 3.99 -2.44 -34.68
C GLY A 15 3.89 -1.89 -33.24
N PRO A 16 3.81 -0.55 -33.06
CA PRO A 16 3.77 0.09 -31.75
C PRO A 16 2.36 0.05 -31.13
N ARG A 17 2.28 -0.26 -29.84
CA ARG A 17 1.11 -0.09 -28.97
C ARG A 17 1.50 0.76 -27.78
N THR A 18 0.80 1.86 -27.59
CA THR A 18 1.01 2.76 -26.46
C THR A 18 0.02 2.40 -25.37
N LEU A 19 0.54 1.92 -24.25
CA LEU A 19 -0.18 1.76 -22.99
C LEU A 19 -0.11 3.06 -22.22
N VAL A 20 -1.13 3.39 -21.43
CA VAL A 20 -1.13 4.61 -20.62
C VAL A 20 -1.17 4.23 -19.15
N LEU A 21 -0.05 4.43 -18.45
CA LEU A 21 0.07 4.23 -17.02
C LEU A 21 -0.55 5.42 -16.29
N ARG A 22 -1.57 5.17 -15.44
CA ARG A 22 -2.36 6.20 -14.71
C ARG A 22 -2.46 5.90 -13.22
N SER A 23 -1.35 5.46 -12.65
CA SER A 23 -1.32 4.85 -11.32
C SER A 23 -0.25 5.43 -10.40
N LEU A 24 0.67 6.21 -10.95
CA LEU A 24 1.73 6.87 -10.19
C LEU A 24 1.26 8.26 -9.76
N PRO A 25 1.38 8.62 -8.47
CA PRO A 25 0.99 9.94 -8.02
C PRO A 25 1.93 11.03 -8.56
N PRO A 26 1.46 12.29 -8.67
CA PRO A 26 2.30 13.42 -9.05
C PRO A 26 3.51 13.55 -8.15
N GLY A 27 4.69 13.71 -8.75
CA GLY A 27 5.95 13.83 -8.01
C GLY A 27 6.46 12.53 -7.39
N ALA A 28 5.90 11.37 -7.75
CA ALA A 28 6.41 10.06 -7.34
C ALA A 28 7.91 9.94 -7.64
N ARG A 29 8.69 9.52 -6.64
CA ARG A 29 10.11 9.20 -6.78
C ARG A 29 10.26 7.70 -6.94
N LEU A 30 10.59 7.24 -8.14
CA LEU A 30 10.70 5.83 -8.47
C LEU A 30 11.96 5.20 -7.84
N LYS A 31 11.80 4.00 -7.29
CA LYS A 31 12.85 3.09 -6.82
C LYS A 31 13.08 1.93 -7.76
N SER A 32 12.02 1.45 -8.40
CA SER A 32 12.04 0.37 -9.39
C SER A 32 11.02 0.67 -10.47
N PHE A 33 11.33 0.33 -11.72
CA PHE A 33 10.39 0.40 -12.84
C PHE A 33 10.75 -0.68 -13.86
N ARG A 34 9.92 -1.71 -13.96
CA ARG A 34 10.14 -2.87 -14.83
C ARG A 34 8.87 -3.27 -15.55
N LEU A 35 9.03 -3.88 -16.71
CA LEU A 35 7.94 -4.50 -17.45
C LEU A 35 8.21 -6.00 -17.54
N LEU A 36 7.17 -6.80 -17.30
CA LEU A 36 7.12 -8.21 -17.65
C LEU A 36 6.25 -8.36 -18.89
N ILE A 37 6.88 -8.68 -20.02
CA ILE A 37 6.23 -8.87 -21.31
C ILE A 37 6.09 -10.36 -21.55
N THR A 38 4.85 -10.84 -21.62
CA THR A 38 4.52 -12.26 -21.74
C THR A 38 3.85 -12.52 -23.08
N PRO A 39 4.41 -13.37 -23.95
CA PRO A 39 3.73 -13.80 -25.16
C PRO A 39 2.57 -14.72 -24.76
N ILE A 40 1.39 -14.42 -25.29
CA ILE A 40 0.14 -15.12 -24.99
C ILE A 40 -0.29 -15.90 -26.22
N ALA A 41 -0.46 -17.21 -26.07
CA ALA A 41 -0.79 -18.11 -27.17
C ALA A 41 -2.24 -17.92 -27.66
N ASP A 42 -3.16 -17.74 -26.72
CA ASP A 42 -4.60 -17.70 -26.97
C ASP A 42 -5.34 -16.93 -25.87
N GLU A 43 -6.66 -16.87 -25.96
CA GLU A 43 -7.52 -16.14 -25.01
C GLU A 43 -7.55 -16.75 -23.61
N SER A 44 -7.06 -17.99 -23.43
CA SER A 44 -6.95 -18.61 -22.11
C SER A 44 -5.86 -17.97 -21.25
N GLY A 45 -4.97 -17.18 -21.86
CA GLY A 45 -3.79 -16.60 -21.21
C GLY A 45 -2.62 -17.58 -21.15
N ALA A 46 -2.67 -18.70 -21.90
CA ALA A 46 -1.57 -19.64 -22.01
C ALA A 46 -0.30 -18.93 -22.51
N VAL A 47 0.84 -19.18 -21.87
CA VAL A 47 2.11 -18.57 -22.27
C VAL A 47 2.64 -19.29 -23.50
N GLY A 48 2.88 -18.56 -24.59
CA GLY A 48 3.41 -19.13 -25.82
C GLY A 48 3.20 -18.24 -27.05
N PRO A 49 3.69 -18.70 -28.21
CA PRO A 49 3.45 -18.02 -29.48
C PRO A 49 1.95 -18.06 -29.82
N GLY A 50 1.40 -16.94 -30.25
CA GLY A 50 0.00 -16.85 -30.68
C GLY A 50 -0.23 -17.58 -32.00
N LEU A 51 -1.48 -17.99 -32.24
CA LEU A 51 -1.93 -18.48 -33.55
C LEU A 51 -2.89 -17.46 -34.17
N GLU A 52 -2.45 -16.79 -35.24
CA GLU A 52 -3.29 -15.88 -36.03
C GLU A 52 -3.90 -16.66 -37.19
N ALA A 53 -5.19 -16.96 -37.11
CA ALA A 53 -5.94 -17.56 -38.20
C ALA A 53 -6.46 -16.44 -39.13
N LEU A 54 -6.27 -16.60 -40.43
CA LEU A 54 -6.75 -15.67 -41.44
C LEU A 54 -7.59 -16.45 -42.44
N THR A 55 -8.76 -15.91 -42.80
CA THR A 55 -9.68 -16.54 -43.76
C THR A 55 -9.93 -15.61 -44.94
N PHE A 56 -10.05 -16.19 -46.13
CA PHE A 56 -10.38 -15.48 -47.36
C PHE A 56 -11.82 -15.86 -47.77
N PRO A 57 -12.82 -14.99 -47.51
CA PRO A 57 -14.22 -15.34 -47.72
C PRO A 57 -14.52 -15.71 -49.19
N ALA A 58 -15.36 -16.72 -49.38
CA ALA A 58 -15.73 -17.20 -50.71
C ALA A 58 -16.66 -16.18 -51.42
N GLY A 59 -16.34 -15.80 -52.66
CA GLY A 59 -17.24 -15.02 -53.53
C GLY A 59 -16.78 -13.60 -53.88
N SER A 60 -15.67 -13.13 -53.34
CA SER A 60 -14.99 -11.94 -53.87
C SER A 60 -14.22 -12.35 -55.14
N GLY A 61 -14.44 -11.63 -56.23
CA GLY A 61 -13.92 -12.01 -57.55
C GLY A 61 -12.38 -12.08 -57.59
N PRO A 62 -11.79 -12.64 -58.67
CA PRO A 62 -10.37 -13.01 -58.77
C PRO A 62 -9.34 -11.85 -58.75
N GLN A 63 -9.67 -10.63 -58.29
CA GLN A 63 -8.82 -9.45 -58.45
C GLN A 63 -8.19 -8.85 -57.18
N SER A 64 -8.52 -9.29 -55.97
CA SER A 64 -7.73 -9.12 -54.73
C SER A 64 -8.65 -9.37 -53.54
N ASP A 65 -8.47 -10.49 -52.86
CA ASP A 65 -9.25 -10.82 -51.67
C ASP A 65 -8.46 -10.46 -50.42
N VAL A 66 -9.00 -9.58 -49.59
CA VAL A 66 -8.40 -9.21 -48.30
C VAL A 66 -8.78 -10.28 -47.28
N ALA A 67 -7.81 -10.80 -46.54
CA ALA A 67 -8.09 -11.76 -45.48
C ALA A 67 -8.84 -11.07 -44.33
N ILE A 68 -9.75 -11.79 -43.70
CA ILE A 68 -10.39 -11.42 -42.44
C ILE A 68 -9.85 -12.32 -41.34
N ASP A 69 -9.59 -11.73 -40.18
CA ASP A 69 -9.37 -12.48 -38.95
C ASP A 69 -10.75 -12.94 -38.46
N PRO A 70 -11.07 -14.24 -38.39
CA PRO A 70 -12.38 -14.69 -37.96
C PRO A 70 -12.67 -14.35 -36.50
N ALA A 71 -11.62 -14.16 -35.66
CA ALA A 71 -11.79 -13.69 -34.28
C ALA A 71 -12.05 -12.18 -34.23
N GLU A 72 -11.56 -11.41 -35.20
CA GLU A 72 -11.76 -9.97 -35.31
C GLU A 72 -12.15 -9.54 -36.75
N PRO A 73 -13.36 -9.87 -37.23
CA PRO A 73 -13.72 -9.68 -38.65
C PRO A 73 -13.67 -8.22 -39.12
N ALA A 74 -13.81 -7.28 -38.18
CA ALA A 74 -13.74 -5.85 -38.44
C ALA A 74 -12.29 -5.33 -38.61
N ARG A 75 -11.27 -6.10 -38.20
CA ARG A 75 -9.86 -5.69 -38.28
C ARG A 75 -9.36 -5.89 -39.72
N PRO A 76 -8.96 -4.82 -40.43
CA PRO A 76 -8.29 -4.98 -41.71
C PRO A 76 -6.91 -5.61 -41.46
N THR A 77 -6.75 -6.86 -41.90
CA THR A 77 -5.50 -7.61 -41.72
C THR A 77 -4.36 -7.06 -42.59
N GLY A 78 -4.73 -6.37 -43.68
CA GLY A 78 -3.80 -5.93 -44.72
C GLY A 78 -3.18 -7.10 -45.51
N VAL A 79 -3.67 -8.33 -45.31
CA VAL A 79 -3.21 -9.52 -46.01
C VAL A 79 -4.05 -9.70 -47.26
N THR A 80 -3.41 -9.78 -48.42
CA THR A 80 -4.11 -9.90 -49.71
C THR A 80 -3.76 -11.20 -50.41
N ARG A 81 -4.77 -11.86 -50.96
CA ARG A 81 -4.62 -13.02 -51.85
C ARG A 81 -4.80 -12.57 -53.30
N THR A 82 -3.88 -12.97 -54.16
CA THR A 82 -3.94 -12.76 -55.61
C THR A 82 -3.65 -14.06 -56.32
N SER A 83 -4.48 -14.44 -57.30
CA SER A 83 -4.26 -15.64 -58.12
C SER A 83 -3.85 -15.24 -59.54
N GLY A 84 -3.02 -16.06 -60.19
CA GLY A 84 -2.56 -15.82 -61.56
C GLY A 84 -2.53 -17.07 -62.42
N THR A 85 -2.76 -16.90 -63.72
CA THR A 85 -2.82 -17.98 -64.72
C THR A 85 -1.56 -17.98 -65.60
N GLY A 86 -0.39 -18.09 -64.97
CA GLY A 86 0.89 -18.20 -65.68
C GLY A 86 1.07 -19.54 -66.40
N ALA A 87 2.31 -19.85 -66.81
CA ALA A 87 2.66 -21.17 -67.38
C ALA A 87 2.28 -22.32 -66.43
N LEU A 88 2.39 -22.07 -65.13
CA LEU A 88 1.72 -22.82 -64.08
C LEU A 88 0.78 -21.87 -63.32
N PRO A 89 -0.45 -22.29 -63.01
CA PRO A 89 -1.33 -21.52 -62.16
C PRO A 89 -0.78 -21.35 -60.74
N TRP A 90 -1.04 -20.20 -60.12
CA TRP A 90 -0.50 -19.89 -58.79
C TRP A 90 -1.46 -19.03 -57.96
N THR A 91 -1.32 -19.11 -56.65
CA THR A 91 -1.91 -18.17 -55.68
C THR A 91 -0.84 -17.61 -54.78
N GLU A 92 -0.82 -16.29 -54.68
CA GLU A 92 0.08 -15.52 -53.85
C GLU A 92 -0.69 -14.93 -52.66
N VAL A 93 -0.09 -15.01 -51.48
CA VAL A 93 -0.57 -14.32 -50.28
C VAL A 93 0.51 -13.32 -49.87
N ALA A 94 0.15 -12.05 -49.86
CA ALA A 94 1.00 -10.97 -49.42
C ALA A 94 0.59 -10.51 -48.02
N PHE A 95 1.55 -10.50 -47.09
CA PHE A 95 1.34 -10.14 -45.70
C PHE A 95 1.74 -8.68 -45.43
N ASN A 96 1.10 -8.05 -44.45
CA ASN A 96 1.47 -6.73 -43.97
C ASN A 96 2.63 -6.82 -42.95
N GLY A 97 3.84 -7.07 -43.47
CA GLY A 97 5.06 -7.31 -42.71
C GLY A 97 5.47 -8.79 -42.70
N PHE A 98 6.52 -9.14 -41.96
CA PHE A 98 6.94 -10.53 -41.84
C PHE A 98 5.94 -11.34 -40.99
N ARG A 99 5.65 -12.56 -41.42
CA ARG A 99 4.77 -13.52 -40.73
C ARG A 99 5.38 -14.92 -40.77
N ALA A 100 5.40 -15.61 -39.63
CA ALA A 100 5.83 -16.99 -39.58
C ALA A 100 4.69 -17.90 -40.03
N LEU A 101 4.90 -18.64 -41.11
CA LEU A 101 3.92 -19.58 -41.65
C LEU A 101 3.74 -20.78 -40.70
N GLN A 102 2.53 -21.32 -40.58
CA GLN A 102 2.31 -22.54 -39.79
C GLN A 102 1.43 -23.55 -40.51
N ASN A 103 0.28 -23.13 -41.04
CA ASN A 103 -0.63 -24.02 -41.75
C ASN A 103 -1.33 -23.24 -42.88
N VAL A 104 -1.68 -23.93 -43.95
CA VAL A 104 -2.51 -23.37 -45.03
C VAL A 104 -3.60 -24.35 -45.41
N GLY A 105 -4.80 -23.83 -45.63
CA GLY A 105 -5.96 -24.54 -46.15
C GLY A 105 -6.47 -23.91 -47.45
N GLY A 106 -7.02 -24.74 -48.33
CA GLY A 106 -7.47 -24.29 -49.63
C GLY A 106 -8.11 -25.37 -50.50
N ILE A 107 -8.22 -25.06 -51.79
CA ILE A 107 -8.71 -25.96 -52.83
C ILE A 107 -7.63 -26.09 -53.90
N GLY A 108 -7.31 -27.31 -54.31
CA GLY A 108 -6.30 -27.55 -55.34
C GLY A 108 -4.88 -27.21 -54.88
N LEU A 109 -4.60 -27.32 -53.58
CA LEU A 109 -3.26 -27.10 -53.02
C LEU A 109 -2.43 -28.39 -53.02
N ALA A 110 -3.06 -29.57 -53.07
CA ALA A 110 -2.34 -30.84 -53.07
C ALA A 110 -1.30 -30.91 -54.22
N GLY A 111 -0.03 -31.11 -53.86
CA GLY A 111 1.10 -31.16 -54.78
C GLY A 111 1.64 -29.79 -55.22
N ALA A 112 1.02 -28.68 -54.79
CA ALA A 112 1.54 -27.34 -55.08
C ALA A 112 2.89 -27.11 -54.39
N ALA A 113 3.79 -26.38 -55.04
CA ALA A 113 5.09 -26.02 -54.49
C ALA A 113 5.00 -24.70 -53.72
N LEU A 114 5.53 -24.67 -52.48
CA LEU A 114 5.66 -23.46 -51.69
C LEU A 114 6.87 -22.63 -52.18
N GLN A 115 6.61 -21.37 -52.52
CA GLN A 115 7.62 -20.36 -52.81
C GLN A 115 7.47 -19.17 -51.87
N VAL A 116 8.60 -18.54 -51.52
CA VAL A 116 8.63 -17.38 -50.62
C VAL A 116 9.37 -16.22 -51.29
N ASP A 117 8.94 -14.99 -51.01
CA ASP A 117 9.58 -13.80 -51.56
C ASP A 117 10.86 -13.43 -50.80
N VAL A 118 11.99 -13.36 -51.52
CA VAL A 118 13.32 -12.98 -51.01
C VAL A 118 13.77 -11.69 -51.68
N GLY A 119 13.01 -10.61 -51.49
CA GLY A 119 13.36 -9.27 -51.98
C GLY A 119 12.90 -8.97 -53.42
N GLY A 120 11.71 -9.44 -53.78
CA GLY A 120 11.07 -9.27 -55.09
C GLY A 120 11.10 -10.52 -55.97
N LEU A 121 11.76 -11.59 -55.52
CA LEU A 121 11.89 -12.86 -56.23
C LEU A 121 11.30 -14.00 -55.40
N PHE A 122 10.39 -14.77 -55.99
CA PHE A 122 9.86 -15.98 -55.39
C PHE A 122 10.83 -17.15 -55.61
N VAL A 123 11.24 -17.78 -54.51
CA VAL A 123 12.15 -18.93 -54.50
C VAL A 123 11.43 -20.10 -53.82
N ALA A 124 11.50 -21.29 -54.42
CA ALA A 124 10.99 -22.50 -53.79
C ALA A 124 11.75 -22.80 -52.49
N VAL A 125 11.06 -23.40 -51.52
CA VAL A 125 11.66 -23.83 -50.25
C VAL A 125 11.45 -25.33 -50.06
N ASP A 126 12.32 -25.98 -49.29
CA ASP A 126 12.17 -27.38 -48.90
C ASP A 126 11.43 -27.54 -47.55
N ALA A 127 11.28 -28.77 -47.07
CA ALA A 127 10.55 -29.07 -45.83
C ALA A 127 11.19 -28.46 -44.57
N ASN A 128 12.47 -28.08 -44.62
CA ASN A 128 13.13 -27.37 -43.52
C ASN A 128 13.00 -25.85 -43.67
N GLY A 129 12.31 -25.39 -44.72
CA GLY A 129 12.20 -23.98 -45.09
C GLY A 129 13.49 -23.41 -45.69
N THR A 130 14.42 -24.25 -46.13
CA THR A 130 15.67 -23.80 -46.75
C THR A 130 15.55 -23.76 -48.27
N ILE A 131 16.44 -23.02 -48.94
CA ILE A 131 16.50 -23.05 -50.40
C ILE A 131 16.99 -24.44 -50.83
N PRO A 132 16.23 -25.20 -51.62
CA PRO A 132 16.56 -26.57 -52.00
C PRO A 132 17.89 -26.62 -52.76
N GLN A 133 18.92 -27.21 -52.16
CA GLN A 133 20.19 -27.48 -52.86
C GLN A 133 20.23 -28.87 -53.51
N GLN A 134 19.48 -29.84 -52.93
CA GLN A 134 19.40 -31.23 -53.39
C GLN A 134 18.05 -31.89 -53.07
N SER A 135 17.36 -31.44 -52.01
CA SER A 135 15.95 -31.71 -51.75
C SER A 135 15.11 -31.07 -52.85
N GLY A 136 14.05 -31.73 -53.32
CA GLY A 136 13.09 -31.09 -54.21
C GLY A 136 12.31 -29.98 -53.49
N ASP A 137 11.58 -29.16 -54.25
CA ASP A 137 10.64 -28.18 -53.73
C ASP A 137 9.67 -28.83 -52.74
N PHE A 138 9.25 -28.11 -51.69
CA PHE A 138 8.27 -28.57 -50.70
C PHE A 138 6.89 -28.70 -51.34
N PRO A 139 6.42 -29.93 -51.64
CA PRO A 139 5.10 -30.13 -52.19
C PRO A 139 4.10 -30.25 -51.04
N LEU A 140 2.97 -29.54 -51.14
CA LEU A 140 1.93 -29.66 -50.13
C LEU A 140 1.31 -31.07 -50.18
N PRO A 141 1.24 -31.81 -49.06
CA PRO A 141 0.74 -33.19 -49.04
C PRO A 141 -0.78 -33.31 -49.29
N GLY A 142 -1.52 -32.21 -49.18
CA GLY A 142 -2.96 -32.16 -49.38
C GLY A 142 -3.47 -30.73 -49.49
N ASP A 143 -4.79 -30.58 -49.53
CA ASP A 143 -5.49 -29.27 -49.57
C ASP A 143 -5.41 -28.51 -48.24
N THR A 144 -5.00 -29.19 -47.17
CA THR A 144 -4.57 -28.60 -45.91
C THR A 144 -3.18 -29.14 -45.57
N ALA A 145 -2.24 -28.26 -45.25
CA ALA A 145 -0.85 -28.65 -45.01
C ALA A 145 -0.18 -27.76 -43.96
N ASP A 146 0.60 -28.39 -43.08
CA ASP A 146 1.56 -27.69 -42.24
C ASP A 146 2.69 -27.14 -43.10
N LEU A 147 3.08 -25.90 -42.82
CA LEU A 147 4.13 -25.19 -43.53
C LEU A 147 5.42 -25.16 -42.71
N PRO A 148 6.59 -25.11 -43.36
CA PRO A 148 7.83 -24.83 -42.65
C PRO A 148 7.69 -23.46 -41.97
N GLY A 149 8.06 -23.37 -40.69
CA GLY A 149 7.89 -22.22 -39.80
C GLY A 149 8.67 -20.95 -40.18
N LEU A 150 8.56 -20.51 -41.44
CA LEU A 150 9.35 -19.46 -42.06
C LEU A 150 8.67 -18.11 -41.93
N SER A 151 9.45 -17.11 -41.51
CA SER A 151 9.04 -15.70 -41.52
C SER A 151 9.16 -15.10 -42.93
N VAL A 152 8.02 -14.79 -43.56
CA VAL A 152 7.96 -14.30 -44.94
C VAL A 152 7.09 -13.04 -45.04
N GLN A 153 7.35 -12.18 -46.03
CA GLN A 153 6.45 -11.07 -46.38
C GLN A 153 5.41 -11.47 -47.42
N ARG A 154 5.76 -12.39 -48.33
CA ARG A 154 4.86 -12.93 -49.35
C ARG A 154 5.17 -14.40 -49.54
N MET A 155 4.12 -15.21 -49.72
CA MET A 155 4.24 -16.60 -50.15
C MET A 155 3.47 -16.82 -51.44
N ARG A 156 3.86 -17.81 -52.21
CA ARG A 156 3.18 -18.23 -53.43
C ARG A 156 3.11 -19.75 -53.47
N LEU A 157 1.93 -20.27 -53.77
CA LEU A 157 1.69 -21.68 -54.05
C LEU A 157 1.54 -21.84 -55.56
N VAL A 158 2.38 -22.68 -56.16
CA VAL A 158 2.40 -22.93 -57.61
C VAL A 158 1.92 -24.35 -57.87
N ALA A 159 0.91 -24.51 -58.74
CA ALA A 159 0.38 -25.82 -59.09
C ALA A 159 1.43 -26.71 -59.76
N PRO A 160 1.38 -28.05 -59.54
CA PRO A 160 2.33 -28.98 -60.14
C PRO A 160 2.16 -29.10 -61.67
N ASP A 161 0.97 -28.82 -62.19
CA ASP A 161 0.63 -28.88 -63.60
C ASP A 161 -0.27 -27.70 -64.04
N ALA A 162 -0.43 -27.53 -65.35
CA ALA A 162 -1.23 -26.44 -65.93
C ALA A 162 -2.74 -26.74 -65.97
N VAL A 163 -3.18 -27.88 -65.45
CA VAL A 163 -4.57 -28.35 -65.53
C VAL A 163 -5.35 -27.86 -64.30
N PRO A 164 -6.60 -27.37 -64.46
CA PRO A 164 -7.44 -26.99 -63.33
C PRO A 164 -7.63 -28.13 -62.31
N PRO A 165 -7.83 -27.82 -61.02
CA PRO A 165 -8.20 -26.52 -60.47
C PRO A 165 -7.02 -25.56 -60.18
N LEU A 166 -7.31 -24.25 -60.19
CA LEU A 166 -6.38 -23.22 -59.70
C LEU A 166 -6.12 -23.44 -58.20
N PRO A 167 -4.86 -23.43 -57.72
CA PRO A 167 -4.59 -23.51 -56.29
C PRO A 167 -5.20 -22.27 -55.65
N LEU A 168 -6.08 -22.43 -54.67
CA LEU A 168 -6.80 -21.34 -54.03
C LEU A 168 -6.67 -21.45 -52.51
N VAL A 169 -5.99 -20.50 -51.88
CA VAL A 169 -5.82 -20.46 -50.42
C VAL A 169 -7.08 -19.92 -49.76
N THR A 170 -7.85 -20.74 -49.05
CA THR A 170 -9.06 -20.30 -48.32
C THR A 170 -8.75 -19.78 -46.93
N ASP A 171 -7.71 -20.31 -46.30
CA ASP A 171 -7.33 -19.97 -44.95
C ASP A 171 -5.83 -20.18 -44.75
N ILE A 172 -5.27 -19.43 -43.82
CA ILE A 172 -3.87 -19.56 -43.42
C ILE A 172 -3.76 -19.32 -41.93
N THR A 173 -3.02 -20.18 -41.25
CA THR A 173 -2.67 -20.01 -39.85
C THR A 173 -1.21 -19.58 -39.76
N LEU A 174 -0.99 -18.49 -39.04
CA LEU A 174 0.31 -17.87 -38.84
C LEU A 174 0.72 -18.00 -37.38
N ARG A 175 2.00 -18.26 -37.16
CA ARG A 175 2.60 -18.22 -35.83
C ARG A 175 2.95 -16.78 -35.48
N ALA A 176 2.22 -16.21 -34.53
CA ALA A 176 2.37 -14.83 -34.07
C ALA A 176 3.40 -14.77 -32.92
N VAL A 177 4.67 -14.60 -33.29
CA VAL A 177 5.79 -14.44 -32.35
C VAL A 177 6.25 -13.01 -32.37
N ALA A 178 6.42 -12.38 -31.20
CA ALA A 178 6.99 -11.04 -31.13
C ALA A 178 8.47 -11.09 -31.46
N SER A 179 8.93 -10.21 -32.34
CA SER A 179 10.34 -10.09 -32.71
C SER A 179 10.80 -8.65 -32.59
N ASN A 180 12.06 -8.49 -32.17
CA ASN A 180 12.71 -7.18 -32.00
C ASN A 180 11.89 -6.24 -31.12
N LEU A 181 11.47 -6.74 -29.95
CA LEU A 181 10.68 -5.95 -29.01
C LEU A 181 11.45 -4.69 -28.59
N THR A 182 10.76 -3.55 -28.58
CA THR A 182 11.29 -2.28 -28.08
C THR A 182 10.29 -1.64 -27.13
N VAL A 183 10.79 -0.94 -26.13
CA VAL A 183 9.99 -0.21 -25.14
C VAL A 183 10.45 1.25 -25.10
N ALA A 184 9.50 2.18 -25.20
CA ALA A 184 9.70 3.61 -25.03
C ALA A 184 8.80 4.16 -23.92
N LEU A 185 9.24 5.23 -23.25
CA LEU A 185 8.55 5.87 -22.13
C LEU A 185 8.31 7.36 -22.43
N GLY A 186 7.05 7.79 -22.45
CA GLY A 186 6.67 9.13 -22.91
C GLY A 186 7.10 9.39 -24.35
N GLU A 187 7.64 10.59 -24.60
CA GLU A 187 8.19 11.01 -25.91
C GLU A 187 9.66 10.59 -26.10
N GLN A 188 10.23 9.79 -25.20
CA GLN A 188 11.62 9.35 -25.30
C GLN A 188 11.80 8.31 -26.43
N PRO A 189 12.99 8.20 -27.04
CA PRO A 189 13.31 7.07 -27.91
C PRO A 189 13.23 5.74 -27.15
N ALA A 190 13.27 4.61 -27.87
CA ALA A 190 13.28 3.30 -27.24
C ALA A 190 14.42 3.19 -26.21
N VAL A 191 14.05 2.97 -24.94
CA VAL A 191 14.97 2.89 -23.79
C VAL A 191 15.40 1.44 -23.51
N TRP A 192 14.68 0.48 -24.07
CA TRP A 192 14.98 -0.94 -23.98
C TRP A 192 14.65 -1.66 -25.29
N ALA A 193 15.45 -2.67 -25.63
CA ALA A 193 15.25 -3.51 -26.80
C ALA A 193 15.63 -4.96 -26.53
N ARG A 194 14.87 -5.90 -27.09
CA ARG A 194 15.14 -7.33 -27.11
C ARG A 194 15.14 -7.83 -28.56
N PRO A 195 16.32 -7.99 -29.18
CA PRO A 195 16.40 -8.49 -30.54
C PRO A 195 16.01 -9.97 -30.60
N GLY A 196 15.44 -10.38 -31.75
CA GLY A 196 15.00 -11.75 -32.01
C GLY A 196 13.63 -12.08 -31.41
N ASP A 197 13.27 -13.36 -31.51
CA ASP A 197 11.95 -13.88 -31.15
C ASP A 197 11.74 -14.02 -29.64
N VAL A 198 10.54 -13.70 -29.18
CA VAL A 198 10.10 -13.82 -27.79
C VAL A 198 8.98 -14.84 -27.67
N THR A 199 9.35 -16.05 -27.22
CA THR A 199 8.44 -17.19 -27.05
C THR A 199 8.16 -17.53 -25.58
N THR A 200 8.84 -16.86 -24.65
CA THR A 200 8.62 -16.97 -23.19
C THR A 200 8.52 -15.58 -22.60
N ALA A 201 8.03 -15.46 -21.36
CA ALA A 201 8.00 -14.18 -20.67
C ALA A 201 9.41 -13.57 -20.56
N VAL A 202 9.51 -12.25 -20.79
CA VAL A 202 10.75 -11.47 -20.71
C VAL A 202 10.52 -10.29 -19.78
N GLU A 203 11.42 -10.13 -18.80
CA GLU A 203 11.46 -8.98 -17.91
C GLU A 203 12.48 -7.96 -18.44
N THR A 204 12.13 -6.68 -18.43
CA THR A 204 13.08 -5.61 -18.75
C THR A 204 14.14 -5.47 -17.64
N THR A 205 15.27 -4.84 -17.97
CA THR A 205 16.15 -4.28 -16.93
C THR A 205 15.44 -3.15 -16.18
N GLU A 206 16.02 -2.65 -15.09
CA GLU A 206 15.49 -1.46 -14.40
C GLU A 206 15.48 -0.25 -15.34
N LEU A 207 14.34 0.43 -15.41
CA LEU A 207 14.12 1.62 -16.24
C LEU A 207 13.83 2.88 -15.39
N VAL A 208 14.20 2.87 -14.11
CA VAL A 208 13.89 3.93 -13.14
C VAL A 208 14.29 5.31 -13.63
N GLU A 209 15.51 5.49 -14.14
CA GLU A 209 16.01 6.80 -14.57
C GLU A 209 15.20 7.37 -15.74
N PHE A 210 14.89 6.53 -16.73
CA PHE A 210 14.08 6.89 -17.89
C PHE A 210 12.63 7.19 -17.52
N ALA A 211 12.04 6.34 -16.67
CA ALA A 211 10.69 6.52 -16.17
C ALA A 211 10.58 7.78 -15.29
N GLN A 212 11.57 8.06 -14.45
CA GLN A 212 11.61 9.27 -13.61
C GLN A 212 11.73 10.54 -14.48
N ALA A 213 12.55 10.50 -15.53
CA ALA A 213 12.67 11.59 -16.48
C ALA A 213 11.35 11.82 -17.27
N ALA A 214 10.67 10.75 -17.66
CA ALA A 214 9.36 10.86 -18.33
C ALA A 214 8.28 11.39 -17.37
N LEU A 215 8.28 10.96 -16.12
CA LEU A 215 7.34 11.44 -15.09
C LEU A 215 7.51 12.93 -14.76
N ALA A 216 8.73 13.46 -14.86
CA ALA A 216 8.99 14.87 -14.57
C ALA A 216 8.26 15.83 -15.52
N VAL A 217 7.90 15.37 -16.73
CA VAL A 217 7.17 16.15 -17.74
C VAL A 217 5.77 15.59 -18.03
N ALA A 218 5.38 14.49 -17.38
CA ALA A 218 4.09 13.85 -17.58
C ALA A 218 2.94 14.76 -17.10
N PRO A 219 1.86 14.92 -17.89
CA PRO A 219 0.69 15.65 -17.41
C PRO A 219 0.04 14.90 -16.25
N VAL A 220 -0.57 15.66 -15.34
CA VAL A 220 -1.32 15.13 -14.21
C VAL A 220 -2.81 15.16 -14.54
N GLU A 221 -3.44 14.00 -14.60
CA GLU A 221 -4.88 13.85 -14.81
C GLU A 221 -5.48 13.08 -13.64
N HIS A 222 -6.56 13.61 -13.05
CA HIS A 222 -7.29 12.96 -11.95
C HIS A 222 -6.38 12.46 -10.82
N GLY A 223 -5.43 13.31 -10.43
CA GLY A 223 -4.52 13.01 -9.31
C GLY A 223 -3.43 11.98 -9.60
N PHE A 224 -3.24 11.55 -10.85
CA PHE A 224 -2.16 10.65 -11.27
C PHE A 224 -1.36 11.23 -12.44
N ALA A 225 -0.07 10.91 -12.49
CA ALA A 225 0.76 11.18 -13.66
C ALA A 225 0.36 10.24 -14.80
N VAL A 226 0.21 10.79 -16.00
CA VAL A 226 -0.11 10.04 -17.21
C VAL A 226 1.18 9.73 -17.95
N LEU A 227 1.66 8.50 -17.83
CA LEU A 227 2.91 8.05 -18.45
C LEU A 227 2.61 7.10 -19.62
N PRO A 228 2.78 7.54 -20.89
CA PRO A 228 2.72 6.65 -22.04
C PRO A 228 3.87 5.64 -22.00
N VAL A 229 3.57 4.37 -22.27
CA VAL A 229 4.52 3.27 -22.37
C VAL A 229 4.28 2.57 -23.70
N THR A 230 5.14 2.82 -24.67
CA THR A 230 4.99 2.26 -26.02
C THR A 230 5.81 0.99 -26.15
N VAL A 231 5.13 -0.13 -26.40
CA VAL A 231 5.77 -1.41 -26.75
C VAL A 231 5.61 -1.65 -28.24
N LYS A 232 6.71 -1.91 -28.94
CA LYS A 232 6.71 -2.17 -30.38
C LYS A 232 7.37 -3.51 -30.68
N THR A 233 6.79 -4.25 -31.62
CA THR A 233 7.33 -5.47 -32.25
C THR A 233 7.35 -5.29 -33.77
N ASP A 234 8.30 -5.93 -34.45
CA ASP A 234 8.40 -5.91 -35.92
C ASP A 234 7.47 -6.95 -36.59
N THR A 235 7.02 -7.93 -35.82
CA THR A 235 6.09 -9.00 -36.24
C THR A 235 4.80 -8.98 -35.43
N THR A 236 3.78 -9.70 -35.90
CA THR A 236 2.52 -9.85 -35.17
C THR A 236 2.67 -10.74 -33.94
N ALA A 237 2.15 -10.30 -32.79
CA ALA A 237 2.13 -11.08 -31.56
C ALA A 237 1.00 -10.69 -30.61
N ARG A 238 0.53 -11.63 -29.78
CA ARG A 238 -0.32 -11.35 -28.62
C ARG A 238 0.59 -11.18 -27.40
N LEU A 239 0.57 -10.00 -26.79
CA LEU A 239 1.43 -9.67 -25.64
C LEU A 239 0.61 -9.22 -24.45
N GLY A 240 0.76 -9.95 -23.34
CA GLY A 240 0.39 -9.47 -22.01
C GLY A 240 1.55 -8.67 -21.43
N ILE A 241 1.27 -7.50 -20.88
CA ILE A 241 2.28 -6.58 -20.33
C ILE A 241 1.90 -6.28 -18.89
N GLU A 242 2.78 -6.59 -17.95
CA GLU A 242 2.67 -6.20 -16.55
C GLU A 242 3.73 -5.15 -16.24
N ILE A 243 3.32 -3.95 -15.83
CA ILE A 243 4.20 -2.86 -15.44
C ILE A 243 4.29 -2.86 -13.91
N ARG A 244 5.50 -3.00 -13.38
CA ARG A 244 5.81 -2.95 -11.95
C ARG A 244 6.60 -1.70 -11.66
N ALA A 245 6.07 -0.82 -10.83
CA ALA A 245 6.76 0.38 -10.39
C ALA A 245 6.80 0.39 -8.86
N GLU A 246 7.98 0.57 -8.28
CA GLU A 246 8.12 0.89 -6.87
C GLU A 246 8.45 2.38 -6.74
N TYR A 247 7.79 3.09 -5.84
CA TYR A 247 8.02 4.51 -5.61
C TYR A 247 7.93 4.88 -4.14
N ASP A 248 8.57 5.98 -3.81
CA ASP A 248 8.47 6.63 -2.51
C ASP A 248 7.40 7.70 -2.56
N GLU A 249 6.47 7.61 -1.61
CA GLU A 249 5.51 8.67 -1.37
C GLU A 249 6.11 9.61 -0.33
N THR A 250 6.20 10.89 -0.67
CA THR A 250 6.64 11.94 0.24
C THR A 250 5.60 13.05 0.23
N SER A 251 5.33 13.65 1.39
CA SER A 251 4.55 14.88 1.47
C SER A 251 5.32 15.96 2.23
N THR A 252 5.03 17.22 1.91
CA THR A 252 5.49 18.33 2.75
C THR A 252 4.49 18.51 3.89
N SER A 253 5.01 18.64 5.12
CA SER A 253 4.21 18.98 6.30
C SER A 253 4.15 20.49 6.54
N LEU A 254 4.83 21.29 5.71
CA LEU A 254 4.67 22.74 5.70
C LEU A 254 3.33 23.13 5.05
N PRO A 255 2.73 24.28 5.43
CA PRO A 255 1.58 24.82 4.73
C PRO A 255 1.86 24.93 3.22
N ALA A 256 0.85 24.62 2.41
CA ALA A 256 1.00 24.56 0.96
C ALA A 256 1.59 25.87 0.39
N GLY A 257 2.64 25.74 -0.43
CA GLY A 257 3.32 26.87 -1.07
C GLY A 257 4.42 27.54 -0.24
N LEU A 258 4.66 27.11 1.00
CA LEU A 258 5.75 27.64 1.82
C LEU A 258 6.97 26.69 1.81
N PRO A 259 8.17 27.15 1.38
CA PRO A 259 9.41 26.36 1.47
C PRO A 259 10.00 26.36 2.89
N GLU A 260 9.64 27.35 3.71
CA GLU A 260 10.07 27.49 5.10
C GLU A 260 8.97 28.14 5.94
N MET A 261 9.01 27.91 7.25
CA MET A 261 8.09 28.49 8.21
C MET A 261 8.85 29.05 9.42
N THR A 262 8.61 30.32 9.76
CA THR A 262 9.18 30.96 10.94
C THR A 262 8.18 30.97 12.10
N LEU A 263 8.65 30.59 13.28
CA LEU A 263 7.93 30.55 14.55
C LEU A 263 8.64 31.48 15.52
N ASP A 264 8.00 32.57 15.92
CA ASP A 264 8.49 33.48 16.95
C ASP A 264 8.05 32.98 18.34
N TYR A 265 8.95 33.07 19.31
CA TYR A 265 8.76 32.58 20.68
C TYR A 265 8.91 33.72 21.69
N SER A 266 7.96 33.79 22.60
CA SER A 266 8.03 34.57 23.84
C SER A 266 8.41 33.64 25.02
N HIS A 267 8.31 34.14 26.25
CA HIS A 267 8.43 33.31 27.45
C HIS A 267 7.25 32.34 27.67
N ASP A 268 6.25 32.37 26.80
CA ASP A 268 5.10 31.45 26.85
C ASP A 268 5.52 29.99 26.62
N GLY A 269 6.64 29.81 25.93
CA GLY A 269 7.20 28.51 25.57
C GLY A 269 6.51 27.80 24.42
N ILE A 270 5.50 28.43 23.82
CA ILE A 270 4.87 28.07 22.55
C ILE A 270 5.11 29.18 21.53
N ALA A 271 4.99 28.84 20.24
CA ALA A 271 5.11 29.83 19.19
C ALA A 271 3.91 30.79 19.20
N ASP A 272 4.15 32.09 18.98
CA ASP A 272 3.10 33.13 18.98
C ASP A 272 2.04 32.92 17.89
N ALA A 273 2.38 32.19 16.84
CA ALA A 273 1.46 31.84 15.75
C ALA A 273 0.42 30.76 16.16
N GLY A 274 0.52 30.22 17.38
CA GLY A 274 -0.47 29.33 18.00
C GLY A 274 -0.23 27.84 17.80
N ASP A 275 -0.94 27.03 18.57
CA ASP A 275 -0.87 25.56 18.53
C ASP A 275 -1.46 24.99 17.23
N GLY A 276 -0.68 24.17 16.52
CA GLY A 276 -1.18 23.35 15.40
C GLY A 276 -0.81 23.82 14.00
N LEU A 277 0.21 24.68 13.86
CA LEU A 277 0.73 25.09 12.55
C LEU A 277 1.42 23.95 11.80
N LEU A 278 2.09 23.07 12.54
CA LEU A 278 2.76 21.91 11.98
C LEU A 278 1.94 20.66 12.31
N LYS A 279 1.48 20.02 11.23
CA LYS A 279 0.72 18.77 11.30
C LYS A 279 1.35 17.80 10.33
N VAL A 280 1.76 16.66 10.84
CA VAL A 280 2.18 15.56 9.99
C VAL A 280 0.90 14.84 9.55
N LYS A 281 0.59 14.94 8.26
CA LYS A 281 -0.54 14.24 7.64
C LYS A 281 -0.04 12.91 7.10
N VAL A 282 -0.50 11.83 7.71
CA VAL A 282 -0.10 10.47 7.32
C VAL A 282 -1.26 9.83 6.57
N PRO A 283 -1.08 9.45 5.30
CA PRO A 283 -2.10 8.71 4.57
C PRO A 283 -2.51 7.46 5.33
N ASP A 284 -3.72 7.01 5.08
CA ASP A 284 -4.22 5.82 5.72
C ASP A 284 -3.40 4.57 5.36
N GLY A 285 -3.25 3.64 6.31
CA GLY A 285 -2.41 2.44 6.12
C GLY A 285 -0.90 2.70 6.00
N MET A 286 -0.45 3.95 6.17
CA MET A 286 0.97 4.30 6.12
C MET A 286 1.55 4.56 7.52
N GLU A 287 2.88 4.51 7.57
CA GLU A 287 3.69 5.06 8.66
C GLU A 287 4.82 5.92 8.08
N LEU A 288 5.44 6.75 8.90
CA LEU A 288 6.60 7.52 8.47
C LEU A 288 7.80 6.60 8.26
N ASP A 289 8.50 6.83 7.16
CA ASP A 289 9.75 6.17 6.82
C ASP A 289 10.94 7.03 7.30
N PRO A 290 11.77 6.53 8.24
CA PRO A 290 12.92 7.28 8.76
C PRO A 290 13.91 7.63 7.66
N ASP A 291 14.13 6.78 6.66
CA ASP A 291 15.16 7.03 5.64
C ASP A 291 14.80 8.16 4.66
N LYS A 292 13.54 8.62 4.71
CA LYS A 292 12.96 9.59 3.77
C LYS A 292 12.34 10.79 4.45
N THR A 293 12.26 10.77 5.77
CA THR A 293 11.76 11.89 6.54
C THR A 293 12.91 12.83 6.85
N ARG A 294 12.79 14.09 6.43
CA ARG A 294 13.77 15.15 6.67
C ARG A 294 13.05 16.35 7.25
N VAL A 295 13.64 16.94 8.28
CA VAL A 295 13.18 18.20 8.87
C VAL A 295 14.41 19.00 9.26
N GLU A 296 14.55 20.19 8.69
CA GLU A 296 15.63 21.09 9.05
C GLU A 296 15.11 22.19 9.95
N ILE A 297 15.85 22.44 11.03
CA ILE A 297 15.48 23.41 12.04
C ILE A 297 16.66 24.34 12.26
N ALA A 298 16.41 25.64 12.11
CA ALA A 298 17.37 26.69 12.39
C ALA A 298 16.73 27.75 13.30
N GLY A 299 17.44 28.27 14.28
CA GLY A 299 16.88 29.26 15.18
C GLY A 299 17.90 30.02 16.01
N THR A 300 17.43 31.13 16.56
CA THR A 300 18.19 32.00 17.45
C THR A 300 17.36 32.26 18.69
N PHE A 301 17.90 31.93 19.85
CA PHE A 301 17.22 32.06 21.14
C PHE A 301 18.10 32.80 22.13
N GLU A 302 17.44 33.46 23.08
CA GLU A 302 18.13 34.01 24.24
C GLU A 302 18.71 32.88 25.10
N ASN A 303 19.78 33.17 25.81
CA ASN A 303 20.43 32.20 26.68
C ASN A 303 19.76 32.17 28.06
N SER A 304 18.48 31.77 28.08
CA SER A 304 17.64 31.68 29.28
C SER A 304 17.17 30.23 29.46
N GLN A 305 17.27 29.71 30.68
CA GLN A 305 16.84 28.36 31.02
C GLN A 305 15.83 28.41 32.16
N ILE A 306 14.82 27.54 32.13
CA ILE A 306 13.94 27.34 33.28
C ILE A 306 14.68 26.47 34.31
N SER A 307 14.91 27.01 35.50
CA SER A 307 15.57 26.31 36.60
C SER A 307 14.59 25.72 37.61
N PHE A 308 13.33 26.16 37.61
CA PHE A 308 12.23 25.59 38.39
C PHE A 308 10.89 25.85 37.69
N GLY A 309 9.94 24.91 37.77
CA GLY A 309 8.61 25.00 37.18
C GLY A 309 8.49 24.28 35.82
N ALA A 310 7.26 24.10 35.33
CA ALA A 310 6.99 23.35 34.10
C ALA A 310 7.12 24.23 32.85
N LEU A 311 7.78 23.74 31.79
CA LEU A 311 7.96 24.41 30.49
C LEU A 311 6.64 24.72 29.76
N ALA A 312 5.63 23.87 29.90
CA ALA A 312 4.31 24.13 29.37
C ALA A 312 3.26 23.42 30.23
N ASP A 313 2.52 24.17 31.03
CA ASP A 313 1.26 23.69 31.59
C ASP A 313 0.14 24.47 30.89
N ARG A 314 -0.52 23.82 29.93
CA ARG A 314 -1.28 24.46 28.85
C ARG A 314 -2.68 24.91 29.22
N SER A 315 -3.18 24.44 30.36
CA SER A 315 -4.57 24.58 30.73
C SER A 315 -4.66 24.80 32.24
N PRO A 316 -4.44 26.05 32.71
CA PRO A 316 -4.67 26.34 34.12
C PRO A 316 -6.10 25.94 34.48
N GLN A 317 -6.26 25.19 35.57
CA GLN A 317 -7.56 24.68 36.01
C GLN A 317 -8.41 25.74 36.70
N GLY A 318 -7.80 26.86 37.09
CA GLY A 318 -8.54 28.03 37.55
C GLY A 318 -7.64 29.25 37.69
N ALA A 319 -8.20 30.28 38.33
CA ALA A 319 -7.59 31.60 38.37
C ALA A 319 -7.90 32.29 39.70
N LEU A 320 -7.00 33.20 40.11
CA LEU A 320 -7.16 34.04 41.29
C LEU A 320 -7.00 35.50 40.90
N ASP A 321 -8.02 36.29 41.14
CA ASP A 321 -7.95 37.73 40.92
C ASP A 321 -7.10 38.42 41.98
N VAL A 322 -6.25 39.33 41.52
CA VAL A 322 -5.34 40.16 42.30
C VAL A 322 -5.63 41.63 41.97
N PRO A 323 -6.62 42.25 42.64
CA PRO A 323 -6.93 43.67 42.42
C PRO A 323 -5.78 44.59 42.82
N ALA A 324 -5.78 45.83 42.33
CA ALA A 324 -4.81 46.83 42.74
C ALA A 324 -4.69 46.94 44.27
N GLY A 325 -3.47 46.98 44.78
CA GLY A 325 -3.13 47.00 46.20
C GLY A 325 -3.16 45.63 46.90
N HIS A 326 -3.67 44.58 46.24
CA HIS A 326 -3.67 43.22 46.78
C HIS A 326 -2.42 42.47 46.36
N ALA A 327 -2.04 41.48 47.16
CA ALA A 327 -0.94 40.59 46.89
C ALA A 327 -1.36 39.13 47.05
N VAL A 328 -0.78 38.27 46.24
CA VAL A 328 -0.87 36.82 46.35
C VAL A 328 0.54 36.30 46.53
N ALA A 329 0.71 35.26 47.33
CA ALA A 329 1.98 34.60 47.51
C ALA A 329 1.85 33.10 47.29
N THR A 330 2.80 32.52 46.56
CA THR A 330 2.93 31.07 46.39
C THR A 330 4.23 30.60 47.04
N PRO A 331 4.21 29.49 47.81
CA PRO A 331 5.42 28.95 48.37
C PRO A 331 6.23 28.24 47.29
N LEU A 332 7.55 28.32 47.44
CA LEU A 332 8.52 27.64 46.59
C LEU A 332 9.24 26.57 47.41
N ALA A 333 9.11 25.31 46.99
CA ALA A 333 9.85 24.18 47.56
C ALA A 333 10.82 23.62 46.52
N MET A 334 12.09 24.00 46.61
CA MET A 334 13.11 23.51 45.68
C MET A 334 13.54 22.09 46.04
N ILE A 335 13.64 21.17 45.08
CA ILE A 335 14.13 19.81 45.34
C ILE A 335 15.66 19.80 45.45
N GLU A 336 16.32 20.70 44.74
CA GLU A 336 17.77 20.90 44.70
C GLU A 336 18.12 22.38 44.84
N GLU A 337 19.41 22.73 44.95
CA GLU A 337 19.80 24.13 44.99
C GLU A 337 19.59 24.77 43.60
N THR A 338 18.76 25.82 43.56
CA THR A 338 18.32 26.46 42.33
C THR A 338 18.82 27.90 42.27
N VAL A 339 19.52 28.27 41.18
CA VAL A 339 19.88 29.66 40.91
C VAL A 339 18.85 30.27 39.96
N ALA A 340 18.42 31.51 40.26
CA ALA A 340 17.48 32.24 39.43
C ALA A 340 17.81 33.73 39.35
N ASP A 341 17.71 34.34 38.17
CA ASP A 341 17.85 35.79 37.92
C ASP A 341 16.60 36.42 37.31
N ALA A 342 15.61 35.60 36.96
CA ALA A 342 14.29 36.04 36.54
C ALA A 342 13.21 35.08 37.05
N VAL A 343 11.97 35.57 37.10
CA VAL A 343 10.78 34.81 37.46
C VAL A 343 9.73 34.98 36.36
N ASP A 344 9.11 33.88 35.95
CA ASP A 344 7.90 33.95 35.14
C ASP A 344 6.69 33.68 36.01
N VAL A 345 5.64 34.48 35.82
CA VAL A 345 4.34 34.29 36.45
C VAL A 345 3.27 34.21 35.36
N LEU A 346 2.42 33.19 35.41
CA LEU A 346 1.34 33.03 34.43
C LEU A 346 0.17 33.92 34.81
N LEU A 347 0.03 35.04 34.11
CA LEU A 347 -0.93 36.09 34.41
C LEU A 347 -1.83 36.40 33.22
N SER A 348 -3.00 36.95 33.49
CA SER A 348 -3.80 37.68 32.51
C SER A 348 -4.30 38.99 33.12
N THR A 349 -4.80 39.90 32.29
CA THR A 349 -5.47 41.13 32.74
C THR A 349 -6.63 41.49 31.82
N SER A 350 -7.67 42.06 32.40
CA SER A 350 -8.77 42.70 31.67
C SER A 350 -8.54 44.21 31.48
N ASP A 351 -7.51 44.77 32.12
CA ASP A 351 -7.18 46.19 32.05
C ASP A 351 -6.17 46.49 30.93
N ARG A 352 -6.27 47.70 30.36
CA ARG A 352 -5.31 48.13 29.33
C ARG A 352 -3.89 48.28 29.86
N ASN A 353 -3.72 48.69 31.10
CA ASN A 353 -2.41 48.88 31.71
C ASN A 353 -2.46 48.40 33.16
N ALA A 354 -2.18 47.12 33.38
CA ALA A 354 -1.97 46.59 34.72
C ALA A 354 -0.46 46.56 35.04
N GLY A 355 -0.11 46.86 36.29
CA GLY A 355 1.26 46.84 36.78
C GLY A 355 1.37 45.86 37.94
N VAL A 356 2.44 45.08 37.96
CA VAL A 356 2.74 44.14 39.04
C VAL A 356 4.13 44.38 39.61
N GLU A 357 4.25 44.19 40.92
CA GLU A 357 5.50 44.02 41.63
C GLU A 357 5.64 42.55 42.03
N ILE A 358 6.84 41.99 41.82
CA ILE A 358 7.19 40.63 42.20
C ILE A 358 8.34 40.68 43.20
N ASP A 359 8.14 40.02 44.33
CA ASP A 359 9.08 39.97 45.44
C ASP A 359 9.36 38.52 45.81
N LEU A 360 10.57 38.25 46.31
CA LEU A 360 10.96 36.94 46.81
C LEU A 360 11.29 37.08 48.29
N ARG A 361 10.58 36.35 49.15
CA ARG A 361 10.68 36.52 50.60
C ARG A 361 11.04 35.23 51.31
N GLU A 362 11.58 35.34 52.52
CA GLU A 362 11.79 34.19 53.40
C GLU A 362 10.46 33.61 53.92
N ASP A 363 10.54 32.40 54.49
CA ASP A 363 9.42 31.80 55.21
C ASP A 363 9.36 32.33 56.63
N PHE A 364 8.16 32.69 57.07
CA PHE A 364 7.85 32.97 58.46
C PHE A 364 6.69 32.08 58.92
N ASP A 365 7.04 30.86 59.34
CA ASP A 365 6.10 29.87 59.88
C ASP A 365 4.98 29.49 58.90
N GLY A 366 5.35 29.20 57.65
CA GLY A 366 4.40 28.85 56.59
C GLY A 366 3.64 30.05 56.02
N LYS A 367 4.19 31.26 56.15
CA LYS A 367 3.69 32.50 55.54
C LYS A 367 4.85 33.32 54.98
N PRO A 368 4.60 34.23 54.02
CA PRO A 368 5.64 35.15 53.55
C PRO A 368 6.14 36.04 54.69
N GLY A 369 7.45 36.06 54.91
CA GLY A 369 8.12 36.93 55.88
C GLY A 369 8.12 38.42 55.49
N ASP A 370 8.75 39.24 56.32
CA ASP A 370 8.99 40.66 56.08
C ASP A 370 10.33 40.96 55.40
N VAL A 371 11.26 39.99 55.40
CA VAL A 371 12.56 40.10 54.73
C VAL A 371 12.43 39.71 53.24
N SER A 372 12.69 40.69 52.37
CA SER A 372 12.90 40.45 50.93
C SER A 372 14.31 39.94 50.68
N LEU A 373 14.42 38.99 49.77
CA LEU A 373 15.67 38.44 49.24
C LEU A 373 16.15 39.20 47.99
N LEU A 374 15.35 40.16 47.50
CA LEU A 374 15.70 40.99 46.37
C LEU A 374 16.20 42.36 46.85
N ALA A 375 17.25 42.88 46.21
CA ALA A 375 17.70 44.24 46.45
C ALA A 375 16.65 45.28 46.03
N THR A 376 15.85 44.96 45.01
CA THR A 376 14.72 45.75 44.52
C THR A 376 13.67 44.79 43.99
N ARG A 377 12.39 45.06 44.29
CA ARG A 377 11.29 44.25 43.76
C ARG A 377 11.30 44.28 42.24
N ALA A 378 11.12 43.12 41.63
CA ALA A 378 10.96 43.03 40.19
C ALA A 378 9.63 43.68 39.80
N THR A 379 9.58 44.32 38.65
CA THR A 379 8.36 44.99 38.16
C THR A 379 8.00 44.44 36.79
N GLY A 380 6.70 44.40 36.49
CA GLY A 380 6.18 43.99 35.20
C GLY A 380 4.91 44.75 34.83
N SER A 381 4.62 44.83 33.55
CA SER A 381 3.43 45.51 33.03
C SER A 381 2.68 44.59 32.07
N LEU A 382 1.35 44.56 32.21
CA LEU A 382 0.46 43.79 31.37
C LEU A 382 -0.50 44.73 30.62
N ASP A 383 -0.76 44.39 29.36
CA ASP A 383 -1.77 45.03 28.52
C ASP A 383 -2.72 43.95 27.99
N VAL A 384 -4.03 44.22 28.07
CA VAL A 384 -5.11 43.30 27.65
C VAL A 384 -4.98 42.78 26.21
N SER A 385 -4.39 43.55 25.30
CA SER A 385 -4.19 43.09 23.91
C SER A 385 -3.21 41.93 23.79
N ARG A 386 -2.27 41.82 24.74
CA ARG A 386 -1.30 40.71 24.81
C ARG A 386 -1.67 39.68 25.87
N HIS A 387 -2.19 40.14 27.01
CA HIS A 387 -2.43 39.33 28.21
C HIS A 387 -3.93 39.19 28.52
N GLY A 388 -4.82 39.36 27.54
CA GLY A 388 -6.25 39.07 27.70
C GLY A 388 -6.55 37.59 27.91
N THR A 389 -5.59 36.73 27.58
CA THR A 389 -5.53 35.30 27.89
C THR A 389 -4.33 35.00 28.78
N PRO A 390 -4.30 33.87 29.52
CA PRO A 390 -3.13 33.47 30.31
C PRO A 390 -1.84 33.52 29.48
N ARG A 391 -0.85 34.30 29.93
CA ARG A 391 0.49 34.39 29.34
C ARG A 391 1.57 34.54 30.41
N TRP A 392 2.75 34.03 30.13
CA TRP A 392 3.88 34.10 31.03
C TRP A 392 4.50 35.50 30.97
N LEU A 393 4.39 36.22 32.08
CA LEU A 393 5.09 37.48 32.28
C LEU A 393 6.46 37.18 32.90
N ASN A 394 7.52 37.44 32.15
CA ASN A 394 8.88 37.40 32.67
C ASN A 394 9.24 38.72 33.39
N ALA A 395 9.78 38.61 34.60
CA ALA A 395 10.31 39.74 35.35
C ALA A 395 11.73 39.44 35.84
N ALA A 396 12.69 40.30 35.48
CA ALA A 396 14.06 40.19 35.95
C ALA A 396 14.17 40.53 37.44
N LEU A 397 14.86 39.69 38.21
CA LEU A 397 15.11 39.88 39.64
C LEU A 397 16.20 40.93 39.93
N GLY A 398 16.90 41.39 38.89
CA GLY A 398 18.00 42.36 38.99
C GLY A 398 19.31 41.81 39.55
N GLN A 399 19.28 40.62 40.16
CA GLN A 399 20.44 39.87 40.66
C GLN A 399 20.15 38.36 40.60
N ALA A 400 21.20 37.55 40.49
CA ALA A 400 21.08 36.10 40.66
C ALA A 400 20.87 35.76 42.14
N VAL A 401 19.85 34.97 42.43
CA VAL A 401 19.48 34.50 43.77
C VAL A 401 19.65 32.98 43.82
N THR A 402 20.37 32.50 44.82
CA THR A 402 20.52 31.06 45.09
C THR A 402 19.50 30.62 46.13
N LEU A 403 18.63 29.68 45.75
CA LEU A 403 17.60 29.11 46.59
C LEU A 403 18.01 27.69 47.00
N PRO A 404 18.34 27.45 48.28
CA PRO A 404 18.74 26.13 48.75
C PRO A 404 17.63 25.09 48.59
N ALA A 405 18.07 23.83 48.40
CA ALA A 405 17.23 22.65 48.36
C ALA A 405 16.39 22.49 49.63
N ALA A 406 15.28 21.76 49.48
CA ALA A 406 14.37 21.55 50.55
C ALA A 406 14.90 20.64 51.64
N ASN A 407 14.77 21.03 52.92
CA ASN A 407 15.01 20.09 54.00
C ASN A 407 13.88 19.06 54.06
N THR A 408 14.16 17.86 53.54
CA THR A 408 13.23 16.73 53.48
C THR A 408 12.81 16.18 54.85
N GLN A 409 13.58 16.43 55.91
CA GLN A 409 13.28 15.94 57.27
C GLN A 409 12.43 16.91 58.09
N THR A 410 12.55 18.22 57.87
CA THR A 410 11.74 19.25 58.56
C THR A 410 10.61 19.79 57.69
N GLY A 411 10.60 19.48 56.39
CA GLY A 411 9.70 20.08 55.40
C GLY A 411 9.90 21.59 55.22
N LYS A 412 10.99 22.17 55.75
CA LYS A 412 11.27 23.61 55.75
C LYS A 412 12.30 23.99 54.68
N PRO A 413 11.82 24.64 53.61
CA PRO A 413 12.62 25.57 52.81
C PRO A 413 11.69 26.49 52.01
N ARG A 414 11.26 27.63 52.54
CA ARG A 414 9.99 28.20 52.06
C ARG A 414 10.11 29.66 51.66
N PHE A 415 10.81 29.85 50.57
CA PHE A 415 10.75 31.12 49.90
C PHE A 415 9.33 31.35 49.38
N TRP A 416 8.88 32.58 49.43
CA TRP A 416 7.58 32.97 48.90
C TRP A 416 7.81 33.89 47.72
N ILE A 417 7.22 33.54 46.57
CA ILE A 417 7.03 34.54 45.52
C ILE A 417 5.75 35.28 45.83
N VAL A 418 5.87 36.59 45.99
CA VAL A 418 4.76 37.50 46.20
C VAL A 418 4.54 38.28 44.92
N VAL A 419 3.34 38.20 44.34
CA VAL A 419 2.89 39.04 43.23
C VAL A 419 1.88 40.04 43.78
N GLN A 420 2.20 41.32 43.69
CA GLN A 420 1.34 42.42 44.10
C GLN A 420 0.90 43.20 42.87
N SER A 421 -0.41 43.41 42.70
CA SER A 421 -0.89 44.37 41.70
C SER A 421 -0.71 45.79 42.22
N VAL A 422 0.06 46.61 41.51
CA VAL A 422 0.27 48.03 41.84
C VAL A 422 -0.64 48.95 41.03
N ALA A 423 -1.14 48.49 39.88
CA ALA A 423 -2.09 49.19 39.04
C ALA A 423 -2.98 48.20 38.28
N GLY A 424 -4.27 48.49 38.15
CA GLY A 424 -5.23 47.57 37.51
C GLY A 424 -5.44 46.28 38.28
N SER A 425 -6.19 45.36 37.69
CA SER A 425 -6.43 44.00 38.17
C SER A 425 -5.66 43.02 37.30
N VAL A 426 -4.95 42.10 37.93
CA VAL A 426 -4.37 40.94 37.26
C VAL A 426 -5.00 39.67 37.79
N THR A 427 -5.02 38.63 36.97
CA THR A 427 -5.50 37.31 37.36
C THR A 427 -4.31 36.37 37.28
N TRP A 428 -4.00 35.70 38.39
CA TRP A 428 -2.94 34.68 38.45
C TRP A 428 -3.54 33.30 38.25
N HIS A 429 -3.05 32.60 37.23
CA HIS A 429 -3.54 31.29 36.84
C HIS A 429 -2.94 30.18 37.70
N LEU A 430 -3.76 29.17 38.00
CA LEU A 430 -3.50 28.18 39.05
C LEU A 430 -3.75 26.75 38.54
N ASN A 431 -3.07 25.79 39.15
CA ASN A 431 -3.39 24.36 39.09
C ASN A 431 -3.59 23.79 40.51
N PRO A 432 -4.23 22.61 40.65
CA PRO A 432 -4.29 21.93 41.94
C PRO A 432 -2.89 21.50 42.38
N GLU A 433 -2.57 21.77 43.63
CA GLU A 433 -1.33 21.35 44.26
C GLU A 433 -1.26 19.82 44.35
N ARG A 434 -0.18 19.21 43.84
CA ARG A 434 -0.02 17.75 43.79
C ARG A 434 0.75 17.16 44.97
N ASP A 435 1.63 17.94 45.61
CA ASP A 435 2.66 17.39 46.50
C ASP A 435 2.48 17.79 47.98
N GLY A 436 1.29 18.28 48.35
CA GLY A 436 0.98 18.62 49.75
C GLY A 436 1.86 19.74 50.32
N THR A 437 2.35 20.65 49.46
CA THR A 437 3.09 21.84 49.89
C THR A 437 2.18 22.85 50.61
N ALA A 438 2.75 23.95 51.11
CA ALA A 438 1.95 25.00 51.75
C ALA A 438 0.93 25.59 50.76
N GLU A 439 -0.25 25.95 51.26
CA GLU A 439 -1.29 26.57 50.46
C GLU A 439 -0.91 28.02 50.11
N ALA A 440 -1.14 28.42 48.85
CA ALA A 440 -0.99 29.82 48.43
C ALA A 440 -1.75 30.77 49.38
N GLN A 441 -1.23 31.99 49.55
CA GLN A 441 -1.78 32.98 50.47
C GLN A 441 -2.18 34.24 49.71
N THR A 442 -3.18 34.97 50.21
CA THR A 442 -3.55 36.30 49.75
C THR A 442 -3.44 37.34 50.86
N SER A 443 -3.28 38.58 50.43
CA SER A 443 -3.22 39.76 51.28
C SER A 443 -3.98 40.90 50.61
N ASP A 444 -4.90 41.50 51.35
CA ASP A 444 -5.72 42.65 50.93
C ASP A 444 -5.08 44.00 51.30
N ASN A 445 -3.91 43.97 51.94
CA ASN A 445 -3.22 45.15 52.47
C ASN A 445 -1.72 45.17 52.10
N GLY A 446 -1.38 44.67 50.91
CA GLY A 446 -0.01 44.74 50.38
C GLY A 446 1.01 43.88 51.13
N GLY A 447 0.58 42.78 51.74
CA GLY A 447 1.45 41.81 52.42
C GLY A 447 1.63 42.03 53.93
N LEU A 448 0.80 42.86 54.57
CA LEU A 448 0.82 43.05 56.04
C LEU A 448 0.06 41.94 56.78
N SER A 449 -0.91 41.29 56.13
CA SER A 449 -1.59 40.10 56.66
C SER A 449 -1.87 39.07 55.56
N TRP A 450 -1.52 37.81 55.84
CA TRP A 450 -1.65 36.67 54.92
C TRP A 450 -2.75 35.71 55.36
N ARG A 451 -3.58 35.28 54.40
CA ARG A 451 -4.68 34.33 54.56
C ARG A 451 -4.62 33.27 53.46
N PRO A 452 -5.07 32.02 53.69
CA PRO A 452 -5.14 31.04 52.63
C PRO A 452 -5.95 31.53 51.43
N ALA A 453 -5.38 31.38 50.24
CA ALA A 453 -6.01 31.71 48.98
C ALA A 453 -7.14 30.72 48.68
N ARG A 454 -8.24 31.21 48.09
CA ARG A 454 -9.39 30.38 47.71
C ARG A 454 -9.80 30.70 46.29
N ALA A 455 -9.95 29.68 45.46
CA ALA A 455 -10.54 29.75 44.13
C ALA A 455 -11.73 28.77 44.11
N THR A 456 -12.83 29.17 43.49
CA THR A 456 -14.05 28.33 43.45
C THR A 456 -13.89 27.12 42.53
N ASP A 457 -13.00 27.22 41.55
CA ASP A 457 -12.99 26.32 40.40
C ASP A 457 -11.88 25.27 40.47
N VAL A 458 -10.98 25.38 41.46
CA VAL A 458 -9.87 24.44 41.68
C VAL A 458 -10.07 23.74 43.02
N PRO A 459 -10.27 22.40 43.04
CA PRO A 459 -10.38 21.67 44.29
C PRO A 459 -9.03 21.56 44.99
N GLY A 460 -9.01 21.79 46.31
CA GLY A 460 -7.83 21.58 47.16
C GLY A 460 -6.95 22.82 47.30
N ALA A 461 -5.69 22.60 47.70
CA ALA A 461 -4.70 23.66 47.84
C ALA A 461 -4.31 24.20 46.47
N LEU A 462 -4.15 25.53 46.38
CA LEU A 462 -3.89 26.23 45.12
C LEU A 462 -2.38 26.34 44.87
N ALA A 463 -1.98 26.04 43.65
CA ALA A 463 -0.62 26.22 43.15
C ALA A 463 -0.60 27.25 42.01
N PRO A 464 -0.43 28.56 42.32
CA PRO A 464 -0.18 29.57 41.31
C PRO A 464 1.01 29.20 40.42
N GLN A 465 0.82 29.31 39.12
CA GLN A 465 1.80 28.89 38.12
C GLN A 465 2.99 29.87 38.09
N VAL A 466 4.18 29.32 38.34
CA VAL A 466 5.46 30.04 38.45
C VAL A 466 6.57 29.26 37.77
N ARG A 467 7.50 29.99 37.15
CA ARG A 467 8.82 29.47 36.77
C ARG A 467 9.93 30.33 37.34
N LEU A 468 11.04 29.72 37.71
CA LEU A 468 12.29 30.43 37.93
C LEU A 468 13.20 30.22 36.72
N ARG A 469 13.96 31.25 36.38
CA ARG A 469 14.88 31.24 35.25
C ARG A 469 16.26 31.66 35.66
N ARG A 470 17.25 31.16 34.93
CA ARG A 470 18.63 31.66 34.97
C ARG A 470 19.12 31.96 33.56
N ALA A 471 19.90 33.03 33.42
CA ALA A 471 20.79 33.19 32.29
C ALA A 471 21.91 32.16 32.41
N SER A 472 21.99 31.22 31.46
CA SER A 472 23.07 30.24 31.46
C SER A 472 24.34 30.88 30.90
N PRO A 473 25.53 30.64 31.47
CA PRO A 473 26.78 31.08 30.83
C PRO A 473 27.13 30.22 29.60
N VAL A 474 26.51 29.04 29.46
CA VAL A 474 26.69 28.11 28.35
C VAL A 474 25.37 27.98 27.59
N PHE A 475 25.42 28.07 26.27
CA PHE A 475 24.23 27.87 25.44
C PHE A 475 23.71 26.44 25.60
N ASN A 476 22.46 26.32 26.04
CA ASN A 476 21.71 25.07 26.06
C ASN A 476 20.62 25.20 24.99
N VAL A 477 20.38 24.16 24.19
CA VAL A 477 19.30 24.19 23.20
C VAL A 477 17.98 24.32 23.96
N PRO A 478 17.26 25.45 23.86
CA PRO A 478 16.09 25.66 24.69
C PRO A 478 14.84 24.99 24.10
N VAL A 479 14.96 24.34 22.94
CA VAL A 479 13.83 23.87 22.15
C VAL A 479 13.66 22.36 22.29
N ARG A 480 12.42 21.92 22.46
CA ARG A 480 12.01 20.51 22.47
C ARG A 480 10.89 20.31 21.46
N ALA A 481 10.78 19.14 20.84
CA ALA A 481 9.65 18.82 19.99
C ALA A 481 8.62 18.02 20.78
N GLU A 482 7.39 18.51 20.85
CA GLU A 482 6.24 17.76 21.33
C GLU A 482 5.50 17.15 20.13
N ILE A 483 5.32 15.84 20.19
CA ILE A 483 4.61 15.06 19.18
C ILE A 483 3.31 14.56 19.79
N ASP A 484 2.19 14.94 19.19
CA ASP A 484 0.84 14.84 19.73
C ASP A 484 0.51 15.93 20.79
N ARG A 485 -0.49 15.72 21.66
CA ARG A 485 -0.95 16.69 22.67
C ARG A 485 -1.26 16.03 24.01
N GLY A 486 -1.11 16.83 25.08
CA GLY A 486 -1.55 16.47 26.42
C GLY A 486 -0.69 15.37 27.05
N SER A 487 -1.27 14.57 27.94
CA SER A 487 -0.55 13.50 28.65
C SER A 487 -0.08 12.35 27.76
N ALA A 488 -0.59 12.26 26.52
CA ALA A 488 -0.19 11.26 25.53
C ALA A 488 0.89 11.80 24.57
N ALA A 489 1.30 13.07 24.73
CA ALA A 489 2.35 13.67 23.94
C ALA A 489 3.71 13.04 24.24
N GLU A 490 4.48 12.82 23.20
CA GLU A 490 5.85 12.37 23.29
C GLU A 490 6.79 13.57 23.16
N ILE A 491 7.65 13.76 24.15
CA ILE A 491 8.61 14.87 24.18
C ILE A 491 9.96 14.37 23.68
N LEU A 492 10.38 14.92 22.54
CA LEU A 492 11.70 14.67 21.96
C LEU A 492 12.66 15.80 22.37
N GLU A 493 13.56 15.46 23.28
CA GLU A 493 14.66 16.33 23.70
C GLU A 493 15.67 16.52 22.57
N LEU A 494 16.14 17.76 22.38
CA LEU A 494 17.07 18.15 21.30
C LEU A 494 18.48 18.45 21.83
N ASP A 495 18.77 18.01 23.06
CA ASP A 495 20.04 18.24 23.78
C ASP A 495 21.26 17.67 23.05
N ALA A 496 21.08 16.64 22.21
CA ALA A 496 22.16 16.08 21.39
C ALA A 496 22.83 17.12 20.48
N PHE A 497 22.15 18.23 20.17
CA PHE A 497 22.65 19.32 19.33
C PHE A 497 23.28 20.47 20.12
N GLN A 498 23.28 20.40 21.45
CA GLN A 498 23.91 21.40 22.34
C GLN A 498 25.38 21.72 22.00
N PRO A 499 26.24 20.75 21.63
CA PRO A 499 27.64 21.05 21.30
C PRO A 499 27.84 22.03 20.13
N LEU A 500 26.81 22.23 19.29
CA LEU A 500 26.87 23.18 18.17
C LEU A 500 26.79 24.64 18.61
N GLY A 501 26.35 24.92 19.85
CA GLY A 501 26.24 26.27 20.39
C GLY A 501 25.21 27.16 19.68
N ARG A 502 24.34 26.57 18.84
CA ARG A 502 23.26 27.24 18.11
C ARG A 502 22.18 26.23 17.76
N VAL A 503 20.96 26.71 17.49
CA VAL A 503 19.89 25.87 16.95
C VAL A 503 20.08 25.80 15.44
N GLU A 504 20.81 24.79 14.96
CA GLU A 504 20.92 24.47 13.54
C GLU A 504 21.17 22.97 13.41
N PHE A 505 20.10 22.21 13.17
CA PHE A 505 20.20 20.76 13.03
C PHE A 505 19.07 20.19 12.16
N SER A 506 19.33 19.02 11.61
CA SER A 506 18.27 18.15 11.11
C SER A 506 17.73 17.34 12.29
N LEU A 507 16.42 17.22 12.42
CA LEU A 507 15.88 16.22 13.33
C LEU A 507 16.36 14.84 12.88
N ASP A 508 16.84 14.05 13.84
CA ASP A 508 17.11 12.64 13.61
C ASP A 508 15.81 11.98 13.16
N SER A 509 15.82 11.50 11.93
CA SER A 509 14.64 10.96 11.30
C SER A 509 14.18 9.68 12.00
N GLU A 510 15.06 8.89 12.61
CA GLU A 510 14.66 7.67 13.31
C GLU A 510 13.86 7.98 14.59
N ARG A 511 14.39 8.85 15.46
CA ARG A 511 13.70 9.23 16.71
C ARG A 511 12.40 9.99 16.43
N PHE A 512 12.43 10.95 15.52
CA PHE A 512 11.24 11.72 15.17
C PHE A 512 10.15 10.84 14.56
N THR A 513 10.49 9.99 13.57
CA THR A 513 9.51 9.10 12.97
C THR A 513 8.99 8.04 13.94
N THR A 514 9.82 7.52 14.85
CA THR A 514 9.38 6.59 15.90
C THR A 514 8.32 7.23 16.79
N ALA A 515 8.56 8.45 17.26
CA ALA A 515 7.61 9.16 18.12
C ALA A 515 6.30 9.51 17.40
N VAL A 516 6.38 9.96 16.13
CA VAL A 516 5.18 10.19 15.30
C VAL A 516 4.43 8.88 15.07
N ASN A 517 5.12 7.79 14.74
CA ASN A 517 4.51 6.49 14.52
C ASN A 517 3.86 5.95 15.79
N ALA A 518 4.46 6.14 16.96
CA ALA A 518 3.85 5.79 18.25
C ALA A 518 2.58 6.62 18.54
N ALA A 519 2.58 7.91 18.20
CA ALA A 519 1.38 8.75 18.30
C ALA A 519 0.27 8.30 17.31
N LEU A 520 0.64 7.92 16.09
CA LEU A 520 -0.29 7.31 15.13
C LEU A 520 -0.87 6.01 15.66
N ASP A 521 -0.05 5.14 16.26
CA ASP A 521 -0.49 3.86 16.80
C ASP A 521 -1.51 4.05 17.92
N ARG A 522 -1.29 5.02 18.81
CA ARG A 522 -2.26 5.38 19.85
C ARG A 522 -3.59 5.87 19.26
N ARG A 523 -3.54 6.68 18.19
CA ARG A 523 -4.73 7.20 17.50
C ARG A 523 -5.47 6.12 16.69
N LEU A 524 -4.73 5.13 16.20
CA LEU A 524 -5.27 4.03 15.41
C LEU A 524 -5.68 2.83 16.26
N ALA A 525 -5.28 2.76 17.54
CA ALA A 525 -5.72 1.71 18.47
C ALA A 525 -7.24 1.66 18.64
N ASP A 526 -7.91 2.83 18.56
CA ASP A 526 -9.37 2.94 18.61
C ASP A 526 -10.02 2.91 17.21
N ALA A 527 -9.22 2.93 16.14
CA ALA A 527 -9.74 2.88 14.79
C ALA A 527 -10.13 1.45 14.41
N CYS A 528 -11.08 1.33 13.48
CA CYS A 528 -11.42 0.01 12.96
C CYS A 528 -10.21 -0.60 12.27
N PRO A 529 -9.89 -1.88 12.55
CA PRO A 529 -8.83 -2.56 11.85
C PRO A 529 -9.15 -2.57 10.36
N ARG A 530 -8.12 -2.75 9.53
CA ARG A 530 -8.27 -2.75 8.08
C ARG A 530 -7.59 -3.97 7.46
N GLY A 531 -8.13 -4.39 6.33
CA GLY A 531 -7.58 -5.48 5.53
C GLY A 531 -8.13 -6.84 5.93
N GLU A 532 -7.48 -7.90 5.43
CA GLU A 532 -7.84 -9.30 5.69
C GLU A 532 -7.50 -9.70 7.12
N HIS A 533 -8.49 -10.28 7.82
CA HIS A 533 -8.32 -10.81 9.17
C HIS A 533 -8.08 -12.32 9.21
N LEU A 534 -8.48 -13.06 8.16
CA LEU A 534 -8.32 -14.50 8.12
C LEU A 534 -6.90 -14.89 7.74
N ILE A 535 -6.31 -15.79 8.51
CA ILE A 535 -5.05 -16.43 8.19
C ILE A 535 -5.33 -17.54 7.17
N ASN A 536 -4.62 -17.52 6.03
CA ASN A 536 -4.73 -18.53 4.99
C ASN A 536 -6.16 -18.71 4.45
N GLY A 537 -6.96 -17.63 4.37
CA GLY A 537 -8.32 -17.69 3.85
C GLY A 537 -8.43 -18.17 2.39
N GLY A 538 -7.33 -18.12 1.63
CA GLY A 538 -7.25 -18.66 0.27
C GLY A 538 -6.63 -20.06 0.16
N PHE A 539 -6.39 -20.76 1.27
CA PHE A 539 -5.96 -22.17 1.29
C PHE A 539 -4.73 -22.49 0.41
N ALA A 540 -3.75 -21.57 0.43
CA ALA A 540 -2.61 -21.57 -0.48
C ALA A 540 -1.44 -22.46 -0.01
N ASP A 541 -1.47 -22.92 1.24
CA ASP A 541 -0.53 -23.91 1.76
C ASP A 541 -0.64 -25.24 0.99
N ARG A 542 0.52 -25.86 0.78
CA ARG A 542 0.71 -26.95 -0.20
C ARG A 542 0.94 -28.31 0.47
N GLU A 543 0.32 -28.57 1.61
CA GLU A 543 0.41 -29.91 2.19
C GLU A 543 -0.38 -30.89 1.30
N GLU A 544 0.34 -31.71 0.54
CA GLU A 544 -0.17 -32.87 -0.20
C GLU A 544 -0.36 -34.07 0.75
N ALA A 545 -1.06 -33.84 1.87
CA ALA A 545 -1.48 -34.89 2.77
C ALA A 545 -2.90 -35.37 2.41
N GLU A 546 -3.19 -36.64 2.72
CA GLU A 546 -4.53 -37.23 2.53
C GLU A 546 -5.60 -36.50 3.36
N VAL A 547 -5.19 -35.94 4.51
CA VAL A 547 -5.99 -35.04 5.35
C VAL A 547 -5.37 -33.65 5.28
N TYR A 548 -6.12 -32.68 4.78
CA TYR A 548 -5.64 -31.30 4.65
C TYR A 548 -6.10 -30.47 5.84
N ARG A 549 -5.14 -29.93 6.60
CA ARG A 549 -5.40 -29.06 7.76
C ARG A 549 -4.86 -27.67 7.46
N PRO A 550 -5.68 -26.76 6.91
CA PRO A 550 -5.18 -25.45 6.50
C PRO A 550 -4.60 -24.69 7.69
N ALA A 551 -3.41 -24.11 7.50
CA ALA A 551 -2.71 -23.39 8.55
C ALA A 551 -3.61 -22.31 9.19
N GLY A 552 -3.77 -22.37 10.51
CA GLY A 552 -4.60 -21.42 11.28
C GLY A 552 -6.09 -21.76 11.33
N TRP A 553 -6.54 -22.84 10.70
CA TRP A 553 -7.93 -23.30 10.76
C TRP A 553 -8.06 -24.58 11.60
N THR A 554 -9.17 -24.69 12.33
CA THR A 554 -9.53 -25.89 13.09
C THR A 554 -10.64 -26.63 12.34
N ALA A 555 -10.37 -27.87 11.94
CA ALA A 555 -11.36 -28.79 11.41
C ALA A 555 -11.98 -29.62 12.53
N SER A 556 -13.29 -29.85 12.49
CA SER A 556 -13.97 -30.69 13.48
C SER A 556 -13.86 -32.20 13.22
N GLY A 557 -13.42 -32.60 12.03
CA GLY A 557 -13.25 -33.99 11.60
C GLY A 557 -12.00 -34.17 10.73
N ASP A 558 -11.65 -35.43 10.42
CA ASP A 558 -10.49 -35.78 9.59
C ASP A 558 -10.78 -35.74 8.07
N SER A 559 -11.99 -35.34 7.70
CA SER A 559 -12.54 -35.40 6.35
C SER A 559 -12.36 -34.12 5.52
N VAL A 560 -11.75 -33.08 6.11
CA VAL A 560 -11.31 -31.90 5.35
C VAL A 560 -10.18 -32.33 4.40
N GLY A 561 -10.48 -32.29 3.10
CA GLY A 561 -9.58 -32.77 2.06
C GLY A 561 -9.56 -31.83 0.87
N ARG A 562 -8.41 -31.73 0.21
CA ARG A 562 -8.32 -31.06 -1.09
C ARG A 562 -8.87 -31.99 -2.17
N ARG A 563 -9.81 -31.49 -2.97
CA ARG A 563 -10.33 -32.21 -4.13
C ARG A 563 -9.94 -31.44 -5.39
N VAL A 564 -9.35 -32.18 -6.33
CA VAL A 564 -9.07 -31.66 -7.67
C VAL A 564 -10.28 -31.95 -8.54
N PHE A 565 -10.93 -30.90 -9.00
CA PHE A 565 -12.02 -30.93 -9.96
C PHE A 565 -11.44 -30.82 -11.37
N GLY A 566 -11.83 -31.75 -12.24
CA GLY A 566 -11.63 -31.57 -13.67
C GLY A 566 -12.78 -30.74 -14.23
N VAL A 567 -12.50 -29.52 -14.68
CA VAL A 567 -13.49 -28.69 -15.37
C VAL A 567 -13.42 -28.98 -16.86
N ARG A 568 -14.51 -29.55 -17.41
CA ARG A 568 -14.65 -29.90 -18.82
C ARG A 568 -15.08 -28.65 -19.59
N LEU A 569 -14.15 -28.08 -20.36
CA LEU A 569 -14.49 -27.12 -21.41
C LEU A 569 -15.00 -27.93 -22.59
N ALA A 570 -16.28 -27.75 -22.94
CA ALA A 570 -16.76 -28.18 -24.24
C ALA A 570 -16.48 -27.05 -25.23
N PRO A 571 -15.64 -27.25 -26.26
CA PRO A 571 -15.57 -26.32 -27.38
C PRO A 571 -16.96 -26.21 -28.00
N GLU A 572 -17.34 -25.00 -28.40
CA GLU A 572 -18.61 -24.76 -29.10
C GLU A 572 -18.68 -25.47 -30.46
N LEU A 573 -17.53 -25.93 -30.97
CA LEU A 573 -17.36 -26.47 -32.32
C LEU A 573 -17.05 -27.98 -32.38
N ASP A 574 -16.60 -28.61 -31.29
CA ASP A 574 -16.33 -30.06 -31.26
C ASP A 574 -16.65 -30.67 -29.87
N PRO A 575 -17.75 -31.43 -29.71
CA PRO A 575 -18.12 -32.04 -28.44
C PRO A 575 -17.17 -33.15 -27.97
N ASP A 576 -16.29 -33.65 -28.84
CA ASP A 576 -15.35 -34.73 -28.54
C ASP A 576 -13.96 -34.22 -28.06
N ASP A 577 -13.61 -32.95 -28.31
CA ASP A 577 -12.32 -32.35 -27.89
C ASP A 577 -12.41 -31.66 -26.52
N VAL A 578 -12.35 -32.48 -25.47
CA VAL A 578 -12.56 -32.03 -24.08
C VAL A 578 -11.24 -31.66 -23.42
N THR A 579 -11.01 -30.36 -23.23
CA THR A 579 -9.95 -29.89 -22.34
C THR A 579 -10.44 -29.92 -20.89
N ILE A 580 -9.80 -30.77 -20.07
CA ILE A 580 -10.04 -30.82 -18.62
C ILE A 580 -8.96 -30.00 -17.91
N LEU A 581 -9.34 -28.90 -17.29
CA LEU A 581 -8.43 -28.08 -16.48
C LEU A 581 -8.66 -28.38 -14.99
N PRO A 582 -7.60 -28.69 -14.22
CA PRO A 582 -7.72 -29.00 -12.81
C PRO A 582 -7.92 -27.72 -11.99
N VAL A 583 -8.97 -27.70 -11.17
CA VAL A 583 -9.19 -26.71 -10.10
C VAL A 583 -9.11 -27.41 -8.76
N THR A 584 -8.30 -26.91 -7.84
CA THR A 584 -8.23 -27.47 -6.49
C THR A 584 -9.10 -26.67 -5.54
N LEU A 585 -10.14 -27.30 -4.99
CA LEU A 585 -11.01 -26.72 -3.96
C LEU A 585 -10.84 -27.48 -2.65
N VAL A 586 -11.06 -26.80 -1.53
CA VAL A 586 -11.13 -27.43 -0.22
C VAL A 586 -12.55 -27.96 -0.02
N ARG A 587 -12.67 -29.24 0.29
CA ARG A 587 -13.94 -29.86 0.67
C ARG A 587 -14.13 -29.76 2.19
N VAL A 588 -15.32 -29.34 2.62
CA VAL A 588 -15.76 -29.42 4.02
C VAL A 588 -17.03 -30.28 4.05
N GLY A 589 -17.05 -31.34 4.87
CA GLY A 589 -18.13 -32.34 4.90
C GLY A 589 -17.87 -33.55 4.01
N THR A 590 -18.34 -34.71 4.46
CA THR A 590 -18.64 -35.86 3.60
C THR A 590 -20.14 -36.14 3.61
N ASN A 591 -20.63 -36.93 2.65
CA ASN A 591 -22.05 -37.33 2.62
C ASN A 591 -22.34 -38.50 3.57
N GLU A 592 -21.38 -38.89 4.43
CA GLU A 592 -21.43 -40.14 5.21
C GLU A 592 -21.15 -39.93 6.71
N ASP A 593 -20.82 -38.71 7.14
CA ASP A 593 -20.32 -38.37 8.48
C ASP A 593 -21.23 -37.35 9.21
N PRO A 594 -21.11 -37.18 10.55
CA PRO A 594 -21.77 -36.09 11.29
C PRO A 594 -21.40 -34.71 10.71
N ALA A 595 -22.12 -33.65 11.12
CA ALA A 595 -21.83 -32.32 10.59
C ALA A 595 -20.35 -31.98 10.77
N GLU A 596 -19.75 -31.37 9.76
CA GLU A 596 -18.35 -30.97 9.78
C GLU A 596 -18.23 -29.47 9.71
N SER A 597 -17.21 -28.94 10.36
CA SER A 597 -16.92 -27.53 10.30
C SER A 597 -15.44 -27.22 10.16
N LEU A 598 -15.17 -26.11 9.48
CA LEU A 598 -13.87 -25.47 9.41
C LEU A 598 -13.99 -24.08 10.05
N SER A 599 -13.27 -23.86 11.14
CA SER A 599 -13.37 -22.64 11.96
C SER A 599 -12.04 -21.93 12.14
N GLN A 600 -12.07 -20.60 12.23
CA GLN A 600 -10.93 -19.79 12.68
C GLN A 600 -11.42 -18.70 13.64
N VAL A 601 -10.82 -18.63 14.82
CA VAL A 601 -11.09 -17.57 15.81
C VAL A 601 -10.05 -16.47 15.67
N LEU A 602 -10.51 -15.23 15.57
CA LEU A 602 -9.70 -14.05 15.35
C LEU A 602 -10.21 -12.88 16.21
N THR A 603 -9.42 -11.84 16.36
CA THR A 603 -9.82 -10.65 17.12
C THR A 603 -10.49 -9.61 16.25
N VAL A 604 -11.46 -8.91 16.81
CA VAL A 604 -12.25 -7.88 16.15
C VAL A 604 -12.44 -6.68 17.05
N SER A 605 -12.73 -5.53 16.46
CA SER A 605 -13.02 -4.30 17.20
C SER A 605 -14.54 -4.09 17.27
N PRO A 606 -15.12 -3.90 18.47
CA PRO A 606 -16.55 -3.66 18.62
C PRO A 606 -17.01 -2.43 17.81
N GLY A 607 -18.19 -2.52 17.20
CA GLY A 607 -18.78 -1.42 16.41
C GLY A 607 -18.16 -1.23 15.02
N CYS A 608 -17.14 -2.00 14.66
CA CYS A 608 -16.49 -1.88 13.37
C CYS A 608 -17.23 -2.65 12.27
N PRO A 609 -17.33 -2.08 11.06
CA PRO A 609 -17.86 -2.78 9.90
C PRO A 609 -16.89 -3.85 9.38
N TYR A 610 -17.45 -4.99 9.00
CA TYR A 610 -16.74 -6.13 8.41
C TYR A 610 -17.48 -6.61 7.15
N ARG A 611 -16.73 -7.15 6.20
CA ARG A 611 -17.24 -7.87 5.03
C ARG A 611 -16.68 -9.28 5.03
N LEU A 612 -17.56 -10.26 5.18
CA LEU A 612 -17.27 -11.65 4.89
C LEU A 612 -17.48 -11.89 3.38
N THR A 613 -16.47 -12.45 2.72
CA THR A 613 -16.62 -12.94 1.35
C THR A 613 -16.30 -14.42 1.31
N PHE A 614 -17.19 -15.18 0.67
CA PHE A 614 -17.04 -16.59 0.42
C PHE A 614 -17.03 -16.83 -1.08
N ARG A 615 -16.10 -17.66 -1.54
CA ARG A 615 -16.03 -18.13 -2.90
C ARG A 615 -16.01 -19.65 -2.90
N GLY A 616 -17.12 -20.23 -3.32
CA GLY A 616 -17.40 -21.64 -3.22
C GLY A 616 -18.88 -21.93 -3.47
N PHE A 617 -19.26 -23.19 -3.34
CA PHE A 617 -20.65 -23.63 -3.45
C PHE A 617 -20.95 -24.81 -2.53
N GLY A 618 -22.22 -24.95 -2.16
CA GLY A 618 -22.76 -26.15 -1.50
C GLY A 618 -23.45 -27.08 -2.50
N LEU A 619 -23.37 -28.39 -2.27
CA LEU A 619 -24.05 -29.39 -3.10
C LEU A 619 -25.52 -29.57 -2.71
N ALA A 620 -25.86 -29.35 -1.45
CA ALA A 620 -27.21 -29.46 -0.90
C ALA A 620 -27.58 -28.17 -0.14
N PRO A 621 -28.88 -27.91 0.05
CA PRO A 621 -29.32 -26.89 0.99
C PRO A 621 -29.05 -27.33 2.42
N GLY A 622 -28.64 -26.40 3.29
CA GLY A 622 -28.43 -26.66 4.73
C GLY A 622 -27.02 -26.31 5.20
N GLY A 623 -26.08 -26.17 4.28
CA GLY A 623 -24.80 -25.56 4.57
C GLY A 623 -24.93 -24.08 4.98
N ARG A 624 -24.10 -23.63 5.93
CA ARG A 624 -24.03 -22.24 6.38
C ARG A 624 -22.60 -21.77 6.63
N ILE A 625 -22.35 -20.48 6.46
CA ILE A 625 -21.10 -19.81 6.81
C ILE A 625 -21.44 -18.78 7.88
N GLU A 626 -20.88 -18.91 9.07
CA GLU A 626 -21.22 -18.12 10.24
C GLU A 626 -20.06 -17.18 10.60
N VAL A 627 -20.41 -15.97 11.05
CA VAL A 627 -19.53 -15.10 11.84
C VAL A 627 -20.10 -15.01 13.25
N ILE A 628 -19.48 -15.72 14.18
CA ILE A 628 -19.91 -15.76 15.59
C ILE A 628 -19.10 -14.71 16.35
N TRP A 629 -19.74 -13.62 16.73
CA TRP A 629 -19.13 -12.55 17.50
C TRP A 629 -19.05 -12.94 18.98
N ARG A 630 -17.87 -12.79 19.58
CA ARG A 630 -17.60 -13.18 20.96
C ARG A 630 -17.06 -12.03 21.81
N SER A 631 -17.53 -11.95 23.05
CA SER A 631 -16.98 -11.07 24.07
C SER A 631 -15.67 -11.59 24.65
N ALA A 632 -15.04 -10.79 25.53
CA ALA A 632 -13.77 -11.13 26.19
C ALA A 632 -13.83 -12.45 26.99
N ASP A 633 -15.00 -12.79 27.52
CA ASP A 633 -15.31 -14.00 28.29
C ASP A 633 -15.85 -15.14 27.42
N CYS A 634 -15.72 -15.04 26.09
CA CYS A 634 -16.16 -16.01 25.09
C CYS A 634 -17.67 -16.22 24.96
N GLY A 635 -18.49 -15.40 25.63
CA GLY A 635 -19.93 -15.32 25.39
C GLY A 635 -20.26 -14.84 23.98
N VAL A 636 -21.40 -15.27 23.42
CA VAL A 636 -21.84 -14.83 22.09
C VAL A 636 -22.49 -13.46 22.18
N ALA A 637 -21.88 -12.49 21.51
CA ALA A 637 -22.39 -11.14 21.34
C ALA A 637 -23.35 -11.03 20.14
N GLY A 638 -23.23 -11.93 19.16
CA GLY A 638 -24.11 -11.99 17.99
C GLY A 638 -23.66 -13.07 17.00
N VAL A 639 -24.51 -13.38 16.02
CA VAL A 639 -24.21 -14.33 14.95
C VAL A 639 -24.75 -13.76 13.66
N ASP A 640 -23.90 -13.68 12.65
CA ASP A 640 -24.36 -13.46 11.27
C ASP A 640 -24.14 -14.70 10.43
N VAL A 641 -25.04 -14.92 9.47
CA VAL A 641 -25.04 -16.11 8.63
C VAL A 641 -25.04 -15.70 7.17
N LEU A 642 -24.14 -16.28 6.39
CA LEU A 642 -24.06 -16.22 4.95
C LEU A 642 -24.40 -17.61 4.39
N GLU A 643 -25.44 -17.67 3.57
CA GLU A 643 -25.78 -18.90 2.84
C GLU A 643 -24.79 -19.09 1.67
N PRO A 644 -24.17 -20.27 1.53
CA PRO A 644 -23.30 -20.57 0.41
C PRO A 644 -24.14 -20.65 -0.87
N PRO A 645 -23.63 -20.15 -2.01
CA PRO A 645 -24.31 -20.30 -3.29
C PRO A 645 -24.60 -21.78 -3.59
N PRO A 646 -25.80 -22.12 -4.08
CA PRO A 646 -26.10 -23.49 -4.51
C PRO A 646 -25.27 -23.86 -5.73
N ALA A 647 -24.97 -25.15 -5.89
CA ALA A 647 -24.32 -25.71 -7.08
C ALA A 647 -25.17 -25.66 -8.37
N SER A 648 -26.15 -24.76 -8.50
CA SER A 648 -27.20 -24.77 -9.55
C SER A 648 -26.70 -24.66 -11.01
N VAL A 649 -25.39 -24.50 -11.22
CA VAL A 649 -24.71 -24.52 -12.52
C VAL A 649 -24.05 -25.88 -12.83
N ILE A 650 -24.09 -26.83 -11.90
CA ILE A 650 -23.38 -28.12 -11.94
C ILE A 650 -24.42 -29.25 -11.89
N ALA A 651 -24.88 -29.71 -13.06
CA ALA A 651 -25.87 -30.78 -13.15
C ALA A 651 -25.31 -32.18 -12.78
N ASP A 652 -23.98 -32.34 -12.69
CA ASP A 652 -23.33 -33.59 -12.30
C ASP A 652 -22.00 -33.30 -11.55
N PRO A 653 -21.85 -33.70 -10.27
CA PRO A 653 -20.65 -33.45 -9.46
C PRO A 653 -19.43 -34.30 -9.88
N VAL A 654 -19.60 -35.35 -10.68
CA VAL A 654 -18.50 -36.22 -11.14
C VAL A 654 -17.92 -35.72 -12.47
N VAL A 655 -18.70 -34.98 -13.25
CA VAL A 655 -18.27 -34.36 -14.51
C VAL A 655 -18.75 -32.92 -14.52
N PHE A 656 -17.85 -32.00 -14.18
CA PHE A 656 -18.09 -30.55 -14.26
C PHE A 656 -18.19 -30.15 -15.75
N SER A 657 -19.31 -30.49 -16.39
CA SER A 657 -19.65 -30.17 -17.78
C SER A 657 -20.38 -28.85 -17.84
N ALA A 658 -19.73 -27.79 -17.38
CA ALA A 658 -20.21 -26.45 -17.66
C ALA A 658 -19.81 -26.14 -19.11
N ALA A 659 -20.78 -26.03 -20.01
CA ALA A 659 -20.59 -25.43 -21.33
C ALA A 659 -20.29 -23.94 -21.14
N VAL A 660 -19.06 -23.64 -20.74
CA VAL A 660 -18.54 -22.28 -20.64
C VAL A 660 -17.78 -22.02 -21.93
N SER A 661 -18.39 -21.31 -22.85
CA SER A 661 -17.72 -20.80 -24.04
C SER A 661 -16.63 -19.79 -23.62
N GLY A 662 -15.36 -20.21 -23.71
CA GLY A 662 -14.21 -19.30 -23.90
C GLY A 662 -13.56 -18.59 -22.70
N GLY A 663 -13.89 -18.89 -21.43
CA GLY A 663 -13.31 -18.17 -20.27
C GLY A 663 -12.35 -18.99 -19.37
N PRO A 664 -11.36 -18.36 -18.68
CA PRO A 664 -10.49 -19.06 -17.74
C PRO A 664 -11.26 -19.59 -16.52
N ILE A 665 -11.07 -20.87 -16.21
CA ILE A 665 -11.93 -21.70 -15.35
C ILE A 665 -11.91 -21.34 -13.86
N LEU A 666 -10.82 -20.78 -13.34
CA LEU A 666 -10.79 -20.36 -11.94
C LEU A 666 -11.83 -19.29 -11.66
N ALA A 667 -12.34 -18.61 -12.69
CA ALA A 667 -13.37 -17.62 -12.59
C ALA A 667 -14.78 -18.27 -12.32
N ALA A 668 -14.95 -19.59 -12.50
CA ALA A 668 -16.22 -20.35 -12.47
C ALA A 668 -16.96 -20.45 -11.13
N ILE A 669 -16.24 -20.20 -10.04
CA ILE A 669 -16.71 -20.54 -8.69
C ILE A 669 -17.59 -19.39 -8.19
N PRO A 670 -18.86 -19.64 -7.84
CA PRO A 670 -19.75 -18.60 -7.36
C PRO A 670 -19.20 -17.99 -6.06
N ALA A 671 -19.58 -16.73 -5.83
CA ALA A 671 -19.18 -15.99 -4.65
C ALA A 671 -20.41 -15.40 -3.96
N ALA A 672 -20.34 -15.30 -2.64
CA ALA A 672 -21.33 -14.65 -1.81
C ALA A 672 -20.63 -13.71 -0.83
N THR A 673 -21.31 -12.61 -0.50
CA THR A 673 -20.82 -11.56 0.39
C THR A 673 -21.81 -11.31 1.50
N LEU A 674 -21.29 -10.96 2.68
CA LEU A 674 -22.07 -10.53 3.83
C LEU A 674 -21.39 -9.31 4.44
N ASP A 675 -22.07 -8.16 4.35
CA ASP A 675 -21.69 -6.94 5.04
C ASP A 675 -22.33 -6.90 6.42
N THR A 676 -21.50 -6.81 7.46
CA THR A 676 -21.94 -6.83 8.86
C THR A 676 -21.15 -5.83 9.72
N THR A 677 -21.48 -5.71 11.00
CA THR A 677 -20.82 -4.85 11.99
C THR A 677 -20.68 -5.62 13.29
N ALA A 678 -19.46 -5.66 13.83
CA ALA A 678 -19.20 -6.30 15.11
C ALA A 678 -20.10 -5.67 16.20
N PRO A 679 -20.91 -6.46 16.92
CA PRO A 679 -21.74 -5.96 18.01
C PRO A 679 -20.92 -5.25 19.09
N ALA A 680 -21.57 -4.39 19.88
CA ALA A 680 -20.93 -3.78 21.05
C ALA A 680 -20.45 -4.88 22.02
N GLY A 681 -19.20 -4.81 22.47
CA GLY A 681 -18.59 -5.81 23.34
C GLY A 681 -17.94 -7.00 22.63
N ALA A 682 -18.09 -7.16 21.31
CA ALA A 682 -17.41 -8.21 20.55
C ALA A 682 -15.91 -7.90 20.42
N GLN A 683 -15.06 -8.72 21.05
CA GLN A 683 -13.60 -8.61 21.00
C GLN A 683 -12.96 -9.72 20.14
N GLN A 684 -13.70 -10.80 19.89
CA GLN A 684 -13.30 -11.90 19.03
C GLN A 684 -14.43 -12.22 18.04
N ALA A 685 -14.09 -12.88 16.94
CA ALA A 685 -15.03 -13.48 16.01
C ALA A 685 -14.55 -14.87 15.63
N GLU A 686 -15.47 -15.82 15.49
CA GLU A 686 -15.22 -17.10 14.86
C GLU A 686 -15.85 -17.11 13.48
N VAL A 687 -15.03 -17.25 12.43
CA VAL A 687 -15.54 -17.55 11.08
C VAL A 687 -15.61 -19.05 10.93
N ARG A 688 -16.81 -19.57 10.67
CA ARG A 688 -17.11 -20.99 10.71
C ARG A 688 -17.91 -21.43 9.50
N LEU A 689 -17.38 -22.40 8.76
CA LEU A 689 -18.07 -23.04 7.63
C LEU A 689 -18.65 -24.35 8.15
N VAL A 690 -19.96 -24.56 8.09
CA VAL A 690 -20.62 -25.78 8.60
C VAL A 690 -21.35 -26.53 7.50
N ALA A 691 -20.82 -27.70 7.13
CA ALA A 691 -21.48 -28.63 6.23
C ALA A 691 -22.47 -29.48 7.04
N SER A 692 -23.73 -29.52 6.60
CA SER A 692 -24.73 -30.43 7.19
C SER A 692 -24.37 -31.89 6.86
N PRO A 693 -24.87 -32.91 7.62
CA PRO A 693 -24.52 -34.33 7.41
C PRO A 693 -24.75 -34.85 5.98
N ASP A 694 -25.70 -34.26 5.25
CA ASP A 694 -26.04 -34.62 3.88
C ASP A 694 -25.48 -33.62 2.83
N ASP A 695 -24.59 -32.71 3.24
CA ASP A 695 -24.06 -31.63 2.40
C ASP A 695 -22.52 -31.67 2.34
N SER A 696 -21.97 -31.03 1.31
CA SER A 696 -20.53 -30.78 1.20
C SER A 696 -20.32 -29.42 0.56
N PHE A 697 -19.35 -28.68 1.09
CA PHE A 697 -18.87 -27.46 0.47
C PHE A 697 -17.64 -27.70 -0.35
N PHE A 698 -17.51 -26.89 -1.39
CA PHE A 698 -16.24 -26.66 -2.05
C PHE A 698 -15.91 -25.18 -1.96
N VAL A 699 -14.81 -24.89 -1.29
CA VAL A 699 -14.36 -23.52 -1.05
C VAL A 699 -13.00 -23.28 -1.70
N ASP A 700 -12.90 -22.15 -2.38
CA ASP A 700 -11.66 -21.60 -2.94
C ASP A 700 -11.10 -20.53 -2.00
N VAL A 701 -11.94 -19.58 -1.59
CA VAL A 701 -11.52 -18.48 -0.73
C VAL A 701 -12.60 -18.13 0.30
N VAL A 702 -12.16 -17.87 1.52
CA VAL A 702 -12.90 -17.18 2.58
C VAL A 702 -12.10 -15.95 2.99
N SER A 703 -12.76 -14.81 3.13
CA SER A 703 -12.14 -13.53 3.45
C SER A 703 -13.00 -12.81 4.47
N LEU A 704 -12.42 -12.29 5.55
CA LEU A 704 -13.10 -11.39 6.47
C LEU A 704 -12.30 -10.09 6.52
N THR A 705 -12.81 -9.07 5.85
CA THR A 705 -12.14 -7.77 5.76
C THR A 705 -12.81 -6.75 6.66
N ALA A 706 -12.02 -6.04 7.46
CA ALA A 706 -12.50 -4.88 8.19
C ALA A 706 -12.23 -3.60 7.38
N GLY A 707 -13.13 -2.62 7.48
CA GLY A 707 -12.89 -1.33 6.84
C GLY A 707 -14.14 -0.47 6.70
N THR A 708 -13.93 0.84 6.55
CA THR A 708 -15.00 1.81 6.35
C THR A 708 -15.84 1.45 5.13
N ARG A 709 -17.12 1.11 5.34
CA ARG A 709 -18.08 0.87 4.26
C ARG A 709 -18.30 2.15 3.47
N SER A 710 -17.59 2.30 2.36
CA SER A 710 -17.82 3.38 1.40
C SER A 710 -18.84 2.98 0.34
N LEU A 711 -18.86 1.71 -0.07
CA LEU A 711 -19.77 1.18 -1.11
C LEU A 711 -20.51 -0.08 -0.65
N ALA A 712 -21.80 -0.17 -1.00
CA ALA A 712 -22.60 -1.37 -0.89
C ALA A 712 -22.51 -2.19 -2.18
N ASN A 713 -22.40 -3.52 -2.07
CA ASN A 713 -22.30 -4.43 -3.22
C ASN A 713 -21.23 -3.98 -4.25
N PRO A 714 -19.96 -3.77 -3.83
CA PRO A 714 -18.93 -3.21 -4.72
C PRO A 714 -18.50 -4.14 -5.85
N ASP A 715 -18.78 -5.44 -5.78
CA ASP A 715 -18.58 -6.38 -6.89
C ASP A 715 -19.84 -6.55 -7.76
N MET A 716 -20.93 -5.84 -7.42
CA MET A 716 -22.22 -5.82 -8.11
C MET A 716 -22.91 -7.19 -8.22
N ARG A 717 -22.48 -8.20 -7.46
CA ARG A 717 -22.99 -9.58 -7.61
C ARG A 717 -24.38 -9.78 -7.02
N GLU A 718 -24.75 -8.99 -6.01
CA GLU A 718 -26.07 -9.08 -5.39
C GLU A 718 -27.13 -8.43 -6.26
N ALA A 719 -28.10 -9.21 -6.73
CA ALA A 719 -29.30 -8.70 -7.38
C ALA A 719 -30.37 -8.37 -6.33
N ALA A 720 -31.00 -7.21 -6.46
CA ALA A 720 -32.28 -6.92 -5.83
C ALA A 720 -33.41 -7.41 -6.74
N ALA A 721 -34.42 -8.03 -6.14
CA ALA A 721 -35.71 -8.29 -6.76
C ALA A 721 -36.74 -7.34 -6.12
N PRO A 722 -36.95 -6.14 -6.68
CA PRO A 722 -38.05 -5.26 -6.30
C PRO A 722 -39.38 -5.97 -6.52
N GLU A 723 -40.44 -5.44 -5.90
CA GLU A 723 -41.79 -6.02 -5.93
C GLU A 723 -42.36 -6.16 -7.35
N ASP A 724 -41.84 -5.40 -8.32
CA ASP A 724 -42.23 -5.44 -9.72
C ASP A 724 -41.56 -6.57 -10.53
N GLY A 725 -40.65 -7.34 -9.91
CA GLY A 725 -39.92 -8.44 -10.53
C GLY A 725 -38.76 -8.01 -11.43
N THR A 726 -38.44 -6.71 -11.54
CA THR A 726 -37.31 -6.23 -12.34
C THR A 726 -35.99 -6.56 -11.65
N ARG A 727 -35.02 -7.21 -12.31
CA ARG A 727 -33.71 -7.43 -11.66
C ARG A 727 -32.95 -6.11 -11.59
N ALA A 728 -32.59 -5.67 -10.38
CA ALA A 728 -31.72 -4.52 -10.15
C ALA A 728 -30.43 -4.96 -9.44
N ILE A 729 -29.37 -4.14 -9.48
CA ILE A 729 -28.15 -4.41 -8.69
C ILE A 729 -28.37 -3.80 -7.31
N LYS A 730 -28.34 -4.62 -6.25
CA LYS A 730 -28.64 -4.16 -4.88
C LYS A 730 -27.68 -3.04 -4.48
N GLY A 731 -28.23 -1.93 -3.98
CA GLY A 731 -27.46 -0.75 -3.56
C GLY A 731 -27.04 0.21 -4.69
N TRP A 732 -27.24 -0.14 -5.96
CA TRP A 732 -26.87 0.71 -7.10
C TRP A 732 -28.12 1.25 -7.80
N GLU A 733 -28.15 2.56 -8.01
CA GLU A 733 -29.21 3.22 -8.79
C GLU A 733 -28.83 3.30 -10.27
N THR A 734 -29.83 3.24 -11.15
CA THR A 734 -29.66 3.54 -12.56
C THR A 734 -30.23 4.91 -12.92
N ALA A 735 -29.55 5.60 -13.84
CA ALA A 735 -30.08 6.75 -14.55
C ALA A 735 -30.03 6.48 -16.06
N PRO A 736 -31.16 6.59 -16.79
CA PRO A 736 -32.50 6.90 -16.27
C PRO A 736 -33.10 5.70 -15.50
N GLN A 737 -33.99 5.97 -14.54
CA GLN A 737 -34.53 4.94 -13.62
C GLN A 737 -35.35 3.85 -14.32
N ASP A 738 -35.93 4.16 -15.49
CA ASP A 738 -36.70 3.25 -16.34
C ASP A 738 -35.82 2.23 -17.10
N ALA A 739 -34.49 2.32 -17.02
CA ALA A 739 -33.58 1.47 -17.79
C ALA A 739 -33.74 -0.04 -17.53
N PHE A 740 -34.16 -0.43 -16.32
CA PHE A 740 -34.43 -1.83 -15.98
C PHE A 740 -35.75 -2.35 -16.60
N ALA A 741 -36.77 -1.50 -16.71
CA ALA A 741 -38.10 -1.89 -17.16
C ALA A 741 -38.14 -2.21 -18.66
N ASP A 742 -37.34 -1.50 -19.46
CA ASP A 742 -37.33 -1.62 -20.92
C ASP A 742 -36.43 -2.76 -21.45
N ALA A 743 -35.85 -3.60 -20.58
CA ALA A 743 -34.77 -4.54 -20.91
C ALA A 743 -33.57 -3.87 -21.63
N ALA A 744 -33.47 -2.54 -21.51
CA ALA A 744 -32.41 -1.73 -22.08
C ALA A 744 -31.09 -1.92 -21.33
N PHE A 745 -31.14 -2.36 -20.07
CA PHE A 745 -30.00 -2.78 -19.30
C PHE A 745 -30.10 -4.26 -18.94
N SER A 746 -29.02 -5.00 -19.17
CA SER A 746 -28.86 -6.35 -18.67
C SER A 746 -27.57 -6.47 -17.89
N PHE A 747 -27.61 -7.18 -16.77
CA PHE A 747 -26.41 -7.61 -16.07
C PHE A 747 -26.44 -9.12 -15.85
N GLY A 748 -25.26 -9.73 -15.96
CA GLY A 748 -25.06 -11.15 -15.71
C GLY A 748 -23.84 -11.34 -14.83
N ALA A 749 -24.02 -11.97 -13.68
CA ALA A 749 -22.89 -12.42 -12.87
C ALA A 749 -22.20 -13.55 -13.65
N GLY A 750 -20.99 -13.26 -14.09
CA GLY A 750 -20.12 -14.19 -14.76
C GLY A 750 -18.90 -14.50 -13.92
N LEU A 751 -17.99 -15.19 -14.58
CA LEU A 751 -16.83 -15.75 -13.95
C LEU A 751 -15.81 -14.64 -13.62
N GLY A 752 -15.55 -13.77 -14.59
CA GLY A 752 -14.63 -12.63 -14.49
C GLY A 752 -15.23 -11.37 -13.86
N GLY A 753 -16.40 -11.44 -13.21
CA GLY A 753 -17.12 -10.29 -12.66
C GLY A 753 -18.57 -10.24 -13.12
N VAL A 754 -19.22 -9.10 -12.94
CA VAL A 754 -20.58 -8.84 -13.43
C VAL A 754 -20.49 -8.12 -14.77
N THR A 755 -20.94 -8.78 -15.84
CA THR A 755 -21.04 -8.18 -17.16
C THR A 755 -22.26 -7.29 -17.22
N LEU A 756 -22.02 -6.00 -17.42
CA LEU A 756 -22.99 -4.94 -17.57
C LEU A 756 -23.12 -4.63 -19.07
N SER A 757 -24.33 -4.66 -19.63
CA SER A 757 -24.55 -4.32 -21.04
C SER A 757 -25.68 -3.29 -21.17
N ASN A 758 -25.39 -2.18 -21.87
CA ASN A 758 -26.40 -1.22 -22.27
C ASN A 758 -26.89 -1.54 -23.69
N ARG A 759 -28.10 -2.09 -23.79
CA ARG A 759 -28.82 -2.46 -25.02
C ARG A 759 -29.90 -1.43 -25.39
N ASP A 760 -29.86 -0.22 -24.82
CA ASP A 760 -30.85 0.81 -25.15
C ASP A 760 -30.80 1.17 -26.63
N THR A 761 -31.87 0.86 -27.38
CA THR A 761 -31.98 1.17 -28.81
C THR A 761 -32.18 2.66 -29.10
N ARG A 762 -32.51 3.48 -28.09
CA ARG A 762 -32.75 4.92 -28.20
C ARG A 762 -31.47 5.77 -28.11
N GLY A 763 -30.30 5.15 -27.91
CA GLY A 763 -29.02 5.85 -27.84
C GLY A 763 -28.74 6.53 -26.51
N ARG A 764 -29.48 6.22 -25.44
CA ARG A 764 -29.23 6.81 -24.12
C ARG A 764 -28.02 6.15 -23.45
N THR A 765 -27.23 6.97 -22.77
CA THR A 765 -26.19 6.48 -21.86
C THR A 765 -26.85 6.02 -20.57
N LEU A 766 -26.50 4.81 -20.13
CA LEU A 766 -26.91 4.28 -18.84
C LEU A 766 -25.87 4.66 -17.80
N VAL A 767 -26.27 5.17 -16.65
CA VAL A 767 -25.37 5.45 -15.52
C VAL A 767 -25.76 4.61 -14.32
N LEU A 768 -24.85 3.77 -13.84
CA LEU A 768 -24.95 3.14 -12.52
C LEU A 768 -24.28 4.05 -11.50
N ARG A 769 -24.95 4.35 -10.39
CA ARG A 769 -24.40 5.24 -9.37
C ARG A 769 -24.70 4.79 -7.95
N GLN A 770 -23.82 5.16 -7.03
CA GLN A 770 -24.00 4.97 -5.60
C GLN A 770 -23.44 6.16 -4.82
N GLY A 771 -24.23 6.66 -3.87
CA GLY A 771 -23.82 7.75 -3.00
C GLY A 771 -22.79 7.32 -1.96
N ILE A 772 -21.77 8.15 -1.75
CA ILE A 772 -20.70 7.98 -0.77
C ILE A 772 -20.60 9.20 0.14
N THR A 773 -20.23 8.98 1.40
CA THR A 773 -19.89 10.07 2.33
C THR A 773 -18.41 10.41 2.18
N VAL A 774 -18.10 11.69 2.10
CA VAL A 774 -16.73 12.19 1.95
C VAL A 774 -16.46 13.30 2.97
N ILE A 775 -15.19 13.50 3.32
CA ILE A 775 -14.79 14.56 4.26
C ILE A 775 -14.21 15.73 3.46
N PRO A 776 -14.71 16.96 3.66
CA PRO A 776 -14.17 18.11 2.94
C PRO A 776 -12.66 18.28 3.13
N GLY A 777 -11.94 18.59 2.05
CA GLY A 777 -10.50 18.83 2.06
C GLY A 777 -9.63 17.56 2.14
N THR A 778 -10.21 16.36 2.28
CA THR A 778 -9.44 15.11 2.29
C THR A 778 -9.17 14.61 0.88
N ARG A 779 -8.16 13.74 0.73
CA ARG A 779 -8.00 12.98 -0.51
C ARG A 779 -9.10 11.93 -0.62
N VAL A 780 -9.53 11.66 -1.84
CA VAL A 780 -10.34 10.51 -2.19
C VAL A 780 -9.69 9.81 -3.37
N ALA A 781 -9.69 8.48 -3.33
CA ALA A 781 -9.31 7.62 -4.42
C ALA A 781 -10.45 6.65 -4.71
N ALA A 782 -10.66 6.31 -5.97
CA ALA A 782 -11.55 5.24 -6.38
C ALA A 782 -10.88 4.38 -7.45
N GLY A 783 -11.16 3.08 -7.40
CA GLY A 783 -10.68 2.09 -8.33
C GLY A 783 -11.84 1.28 -8.88
N LEU A 784 -11.83 1.07 -10.19
CA LEU A 784 -12.75 0.19 -10.89
C LEU A 784 -11.90 -0.92 -11.52
N GLU A 785 -12.00 -2.13 -10.97
CA GLU A 785 -11.37 -3.33 -11.53
C GLU A 785 -12.31 -3.97 -12.54
N THR A 786 -11.82 -4.20 -13.76
CA THR A 786 -12.61 -4.73 -14.87
C THR A 786 -11.85 -5.83 -15.59
N THR A 787 -12.58 -6.75 -16.20
CA THR A 787 -12.06 -7.59 -17.28
C THR A 787 -12.45 -6.96 -18.61
N ALA A 788 -11.58 -7.07 -19.62
CA ALA A 788 -11.54 -6.26 -20.85
C ALA A 788 -12.93 -5.77 -21.34
N PRO A 789 -13.09 -4.47 -21.67
CA PRO A 789 -14.38 -3.96 -22.15
C PRO A 789 -14.72 -4.63 -23.48
N ALA A 790 -15.97 -5.08 -23.61
CA ALA A 790 -16.49 -5.58 -24.86
C ALA A 790 -16.95 -4.42 -25.76
N ASP A 791 -17.32 -4.74 -27.00
CA ASP A 791 -17.72 -3.84 -28.09
C ASP A 791 -18.55 -2.60 -27.67
N GLY A 792 -18.45 -1.52 -28.45
CA GLY A 792 -19.21 -0.27 -28.24
C GLY A 792 -18.31 0.96 -28.06
N PRO A 793 -18.79 2.08 -27.50
CA PRO A 793 -17.97 3.21 -27.03
C PRO A 793 -17.38 2.94 -25.63
N ASP A 794 -16.31 3.66 -25.25
CA ASP A 794 -15.64 3.43 -23.96
C ASP A 794 -16.56 3.75 -22.78
N PRO A 795 -16.72 2.83 -21.81
CA PRO A 795 -17.35 3.14 -20.54
C PRO A 795 -16.61 4.26 -19.82
N VAL A 796 -17.32 5.00 -18.98
CA VAL A 796 -16.76 6.12 -18.20
C VAL A 796 -16.92 5.83 -16.71
N PHE A 797 -15.84 5.98 -15.96
CA PHE A 797 -15.83 5.89 -14.49
C PHE A 797 -15.66 7.28 -13.91
N SER A 798 -16.48 7.67 -12.93
CA SER A 798 -16.39 9.01 -12.34
C SER A 798 -16.77 9.11 -10.86
N ILE A 799 -16.31 10.19 -10.21
CA ILE A 799 -16.78 10.66 -8.90
C ILE A 799 -17.40 12.05 -9.09
N VAL A 800 -18.69 12.16 -8.79
CA VAL A 800 -19.48 13.40 -8.92
C VAL A 800 -19.70 14.01 -7.53
N TRP A 801 -19.41 15.31 -7.37
CA TRP A 801 -19.54 16.02 -6.10
C TRP A 801 -20.95 16.59 -5.92
N HIS A 802 -21.60 16.37 -4.77
CA HIS A 802 -22.87 17.02 -4.48
C HIS A 802 -22.66 18.40 -3.86
N GLY A 803 -23.41 19.40 -4.33
CA GLY A 803 -23.40 20.76 -3.79
C GLY A 803 -22.14 21.56 -4.12
N SER A 804 -21.41 21.18 -5.17
CA SER A 804 -20.22 21.89 -5.64
C SER A 804 -20.26 22.10 -7.16
N GLU A 805 -19.73 23.23 -7.60
CA GLU A 805 -19.52 23.55 -9.03
C GLU A 805 -18.22 22.93 -9.58
N ARG A 806 -17.41 22.29 -8.72
CA ARG A 806 -16.18 21.63 -9.17
C ARG A 806 -16.54 20.50 -10.14
N ALA A 807 -15.79 20.41 -11.24
CA ALA A 807 -15.95 19.34 -12.20
C ALA A 807 -15.80 17.95 -11.52
N PRO A 808 -16.58 16.95 -11.95
CA PRO A 808 -16.39 15.56 -11.55
C PRO A 808 -14.97 15.07 -11.85
N LEU A 809 -14.50 14.08 -11.08
CA LEU A 809 -13.33 13.31 -11.46
C LEU A 809 -13.80 12.25 -12.44
N THR A 810 -13.34 12.27 -13.70
CA THR A 810 -13.90 11.40 -14.74
C THR A 810 -12.81 10.81 -15.62
N THR A 811 -12.80 9.50 -15.82
CA THR A 811 -11.87 8.84 -16.73
C THR A 811 -12.59 7.81 -17.59
N ALA A 812 -12.16 7.65 -18.83
CA ALA A 812 -12.58 6.51 -19.64
C ALA A 812 -11.99 5.22 -19.06
N VAL A 813 -12.76 4.14 -19.12
CA VAL A 813 -12.31 2.79 -18.80
C VAL A 813 -11.59 2.25 -20.04
N SER A 814 -10.28 2.11 -19.92
CA SER A 814 -9.42 1.79 -21.06
C SER A 814 -9.79 0.46 -21.71
N ARG A 815 -10.07 0.48 -23.02
CA ARG A 815 -10.24 -0.75 -23.81
C ARG A 815 -8.98 -1.55 -24.01
N ASP A 816 -7.83 -0.89 -23.92
CA ASP A 816 -6.50 -1.52 -24.02
C ASP A 816 -6.19 -2.46 -22.83
N GLY A 817 -7.16 -2.66 -21.93
CA GLY A 817 -7.17 -3.76 -20.98
C GLY A 817 -6.51 -3.45 -19.64
N ALA A 818 -6.27 -2.20 -19.26
CA ALA A 818 -5.84 -1.91 -17.90
C ALA A 818 -6.85 -2.54 -16.92
N GLU A 819 -6.42 -3.56 -16.16
CA GLU A 819 -7.30 -4.30 -15.25
C GLU A 819 -7.95 -3.38 -14.20
N ILE A 820 -7.34 -2.22 -13.93
CA ILE A 820 -7.79 -1.27 -12.92
C ILE A 820 -7.80 0.14 -13.50
N THR A 821 -8.98 0.75 -13.53
CA THR A 821 -9.17 2.17 -13.81
C THR A 821 -9.20 2.95 -12.49
N ARG A 822 -8.35 3.97 -12.32
CA ARG A 822 -8.22 4.74 -11.06
C ARG A 822 -8.63 6.20 -11.23
N LEU A 823 -9.19 6.76 -10.16
CA LEU A 823 -9.50 8.18 -9.98
C LEU A 823 -8.93 8.62 -8.63
N ALA A 824 -8.28 9.79 -8.58
CA ALA A 824 -7.90 10.41 -7.33
C ALA A 824 -8.12 11.92 -7.36
N GLY A 825 -8.39 12.50 -6.21
CA GLY A 825 -8.51 13.95 -6.09
C GLY A 825 -8.67 14.40 -4.65
N THR A 826 -8.92 15.69 -4.48
CA THR A 826 -9.23 16.29 -3.19
C THR A 826 -10.70 16.64 -3.16
N VAL A 827 -11.40 16.18 -2.13
CA VAL A 827 -12.80 16.52 -1.87
C VAL A 827 -12.90 18.03 -1.67
N PRO A 828 -13.81 18.74 -2.37
CA PRO A 828 -13.96 20.18 -2.17
C PRO A 828 -14.34 20.53 -0.71
N ASP A 829 -13.90 21.69 -0.22
CA ASP A 829 -14.03 22.10 1.20
C ASP A 829 -15.48 22.24 1.71
N THR A 830 -16.47 22.24 0.81
CA THR A 830 -17.90 22.31 1.15
C THR A 830 -18.63 20.97 0.98
N VAL A 831 -17.99 19.96 0.39
CA VAL A 831 -18.65 18.74 -0.07
C VAL A 831 -18.55 17.65 0.99
N ARG A 832 -19.72 17.14 1.42
CA ARG A 832 -19.83 16.02 2.38
C ARG A 832 -20.37 14.74 1.75
N GLN A 833 -20.87 14.84 0.51
CA GLN A 833 -21.46 13.73 -0.23
C GLN A 833 -20.96 13.75 -1.66
N ALA A 834 -20.67 12.57 -2.21
CA ALA A 834 -20.34 12.39 -3.61
C ALA A 834 -21.06 11.16 -4.15
N GLU A 835 -21.03 10.96 -5.45
CA GLU A 835 -21.54 9.77 -6.14
C GLU A 835 -20.39 9.11 -6.90
N VAL A 836 -20.22 7.80 -6.77
CA VAL A 836 -19.44 7.02 -7.72
C VAL A 836 -20.35 6.61 -8.86
N GLN A 837 -19.91 6.82 -10.09
CA GLN A 837 -20.69 6.51 -11.28
C GLN A 837 -19.91 5.66 -12.30
N ILE A 838 -20.60 4.71 -12.92
CA ILE A 838 -20.17 3.98 -14.11
C ILE A 838 -21.18 4.27 -15.21
N ALA A 839 -20.74 4.97 -16.26
CA ALA A 839 -21.58 5.28 -17.42
C ALA A 839 -21.24 4.36 -18.60
N LEU A 840 -22.26 3.72 -19.15
CA LEU A 840 -22.21 2.82 -20.31
C LEU A 840 -22.94 3.48 -21.47
N ALA A 841 -22.21 3.81 -22.53
CA ALA A 841 -22.81 4.31 -23.76
C ALA A 841 -23.69 3.22 -24.43
N GLN A 842 -24.47 3.60 -25.44
CA GLN A 842 -25.27 2.64 -26.20
C GLN A 842 -24.39 1.51 -26.77
N ASN A 843 -24.86 0.27 -26.61
CA ASN A 843 -24.18 -0.97 -27.00
C ASN A 843 -22.86 -1.26 -26.26
N ALA A 844 -22.47 -0.43 -25.28
CA ALA A 844 -21.28 -0.70 -24.49
C ALA A 844 -21.52 -1.88 -23.53
N THR A 845 -20.50 -2.74 -23.41
CA THR A 845 -20.47 -3.82 -22.44
C THR A 845 -19.21 -3.74 -21.58
N LEU A 846 -19.37 -3.92 -20.27
CA LEU A 846 -18.30 -3.83 -19.29
C LEU A 846 -18.41 -4.96 -18.27
N THR A 847 -17.36 -5.75 -18.08
CA THR A 847 -17.32 -6.73 -16.99
C THR A 847 -16.62 -6.14 -15.77
N VAL A 848 -17.40 -5.84 -14.74
CA VAL A 848 -16.93 -5.26 -13.47
C VAL A 848 -16.55 -6.37 -12.52
N VAL A 849 -15.29 -6.40 -12.09
CA VAL A 849 -14.83 -7.30 -11.02
C VAL A 849 -15.18 -6.68 -9.67
N ALA A 850 -14.85 -5.39 -9.50
CA ALA A 850 -14.95 -4.70 -8.24
C ALA A 850 -14.88 -3.18 -8.40
N VAL A 851 -15.52 -2.47 -7.48
CA VAL A 851 -15.41 -1.02 -7.30
C VAL A 851 -14.94 -0.74 -5.87
N ALA A 852 -13.89 0.03 -5.71
CA ALA A 852 -13.38 0.46 -4.41
C ALA A 852 -13.35 1.98 -4.32
N VAL A 853 -13.67 2.51 -3.15
CA VAL A 853 -13.52 3.93 -2.83
C VAL A 853 -12.85 4.04 -1.48
N GLU A 854 -11.80 4.84 -1.45
CA GLU A 854 -11.09 5.20 -0.25
C GLU A 854 -11.22 6.73 -0.04
N ALA A 855 -11.94 7.10 1.01
CA ALA A 855 -12.13 8.48 1.43
C ALA A 855 -11.83 8.60 2.92
N ALA A 856 -10.63 8.17 3.32
CA ALA A 856 -10.18 8.30 4.71
C ALA A 856 -9.46 9.65 4.89
N PRO A 857 -9.75 10.41 5.97
CA PRO A 857 -8.91 11.54 6.32
C PRO A 857 -7.51 10.99 6.67
N PRO A 858 -6.42 11.64 6.22
CA PRO A 858 -5.10 11.28 6.71
C PRO A 858 -5.08 11.47 8.23
N ALA A 859 -4.42 10.57 8.95
CA ALA A 859 -4.17 10.75 10.37
C ALA A 859 -3.30 12.00 10.55
N GLU A 860 -3.78 12.96 11.34
CA GLU A 860 -3.02 14.17 11.66
C GLU A 860 -2.35 14.00 13.02
N VAL A 861 -1.01 14.01 13.04
CA VAL A 861 -0.24 14.11 14.27
C VAL A 861 0.25 15.55 14.41
N PRO A 862 -0.26 16.32 15.39
CA PRO A 862 0.26 17.66 15.62
C PRO A 862 1.69 17.58 16.13
N VAL A 863 2.54 18.47 15.62
CA VAL A 863 3.92 18.63 16.09
C VAL A 863 4.04 20.08 16.56
N ALA A 864 4.47 20.27 17.80
CA ALA A 864 4.74 21.58 18.36
C ALA A 864 6.20 21.65 18.80
N PHE A 865 6.86 22.77 18.54
CA PHE A 865 8.16 23.03 19.15
C PHE A 865 7.93 23.90 20.38
N LEU A 866 8.37 23.40 21.53
CA LEU A 866 8.35 24.11 22.80
C LEU A 866 9.70 24.77 23.02
N SER A 867 9.72 25.97 23.57
CA SER A 867 10.98 26.65 23.89
C SER A 867 11.04 27.15 25.31
N GLU A 868 12.12 26.85 26.02
CA GLU A 868 12.40 27.44 27.32
C GLU A 868 12.70 28.93 27.20
N ALA A 869 13.23 29.40 26.06
CA ALA A 869 13.69 30.78 25.89
C ALA A 869 12.89 31.51 24.80
N PRO A 870 12.77 32.85 24.90
CA PRO A 870 12.28 33.64 23.78
C PRO A 870 13.28 33.58 22.62
N GLY A 871 12.76 33.72 21.40
CA GLY A 871 13.58 33.59 20.21
C GLY A 871 12.79 33.38 18.94
N ARG A 872 13.46 32.82 17.93
CA ARG A 872 12.89 32.53 16.63
C ARG A 872 13.39 31.18 16.14
N LEU A 873 12.46 30.34 15.70
CA LEU A 873 12.72 29.06 15.03
C LEU A 873 12.28 29.17 13.57
N THR A 874 13.01 28.56 12.66
CA THR A 874 12.66 28.42 11.25
C THR A 874 12.73 26.94 10.92
N VAL A 875 11.61 26.40 10.43
CA VAL A 875 11.48 25.01 9.98
C VAL A 875 11.53 25.00 8.46
N ARG A 876 12.47 24.23 7.90
CA ARG A 876 12.73 24.09 6.46
C ARG A 876 12.67 22.63 6.06
N ASP A 877 12.44 22.40 4.77
CA ASP A 877 12.53 21.07 4.16
C ASP A 877 11.75 19.98 4.93
N PHE A 878 10.64 20.32 5.57
CA PHE A 878 9.83 19.38 6.37
C PHE A 878 9.08 18.41 5.45
N THR A 879 9.84 17.46 4.93
CA THR A 879 9.40 16.41 4.02
C THR A 879 9.26 15.13 4.81
N VAL A 880 8.07 14.58 4.87
CA VAL A 880 7.81 13.29 5.48
C VAL A 880 7.73 12.25 4.37
N GLY A 881 8.52 11.20 4.49
CA GLY A 881 8.42 10.04 3.62
C GLY A 881 7.53 9.00 4.25
N PHE A 882 6.81 8.26 3.42
CA PHE A 882 5.91 7.21 3.86
C PHE A 882 6.42 5.84 3.42
N ARG A 883 6.03 4.85 4.21
CA ARG A 883 6.06 3.44 3.82
C ARG A 883 4.75 2.78 4.25
N PRO A 884 4.31 1.73 3.53
CA PRO A 884 3.29 0.83 4.01
C PRO A 884 3.54 0.47 5.46
N ARG A 885 2.57 0.78 6.33
CA ARG A 885 2.57 0.24 7.67
C ARG A 885 2.46 -1.27 7.53
N PRO A 886 3.28 -2.09 8.20
CA PRO A 886 3.04 -3.52 8.24
C PRO A 886 1.58 -3.75 8.65
N VAL A 887 0.82 -4.58 7.92
CA VAL A 887 -0.57 -4.90 8.30
C VAL A 887 -0.54 -5.21 9.80
N PRO A 888 -1.24 -4.41 10.64
CA PRO A 888 -1.18 -4.60 12.07
C PRO A 888 -1.43 -6.07 12.33
N GLN A 889 -0.55 -6.72 13.08
CA GLN A 889 -0.83 -8.08 13.50
C GLN A 889 -2.20 -8.04 14.16
N THR A 890 -3.09 -8.94 13.72
CA THR A 890 -4.46 -9.07 14.26
C THR A 890 -4.35 -8.90 15.78
N PRO A 891 -5.00 -7.88 16.37
CA PRO A 891 -4.76 -7.48 17.76
C PRO A 891 -4.69 -8.72 18.63
N VAL A 892 -3.62 -8.95 19.39
CA VAL A 892 -3.63 -10.11 20.28
C VAL A 892 -4.69 -9.82 21.35
N ALA A 893 -5.77 -10.60 21.38
CA ALA A 893 -6.81 -10.41 22.39
C ALA A 893 -6.15 -10.42 23.76
N PRO A 894 -6.57 -9.57 24.70
CA PRO A 894 -6.18 -9.71 26.09
C PRO A 894 -6.77 -11.00 26.65
N GLY A 895 -6.09 -12.13 26.46
CA GLY A 895 -6.53 -13.46 26.89
C GLY A 895 -6.27 -14.55 25.85
N THR A 896 -6.63 -15.78 26.22
CA THR A 896 -6.59 -16.93 25.32
C THR A 896 -7.71 -16.78 24.27
N PRO A 897 -7.46 -17.06 22.97
CA PRO A 897 -8.53 -17.17 21.98
C PRO A 897 -9.63 -18.12 22.46
N CYS A 898 -10.88 -17.77 22.17
CA CYS A 898 -12.00 -18.63 22.50
C CYS A 898 -11.88 -20.00 21.79
N ALA A 899 -12.39 -21.05 22.43
CA ALA A 899 -12.49 -22.35 21.79
C ALA A 899 -13.45 -22.25 20.58
N VAL A 900 -13.13 -22.96 19.50
CA VAL A 900 -14.02 -23.08 18.33
C VAL A 900 -15.31 -23.79 18.73
N THR A 901 -16.44 -23.40 18.13
CA THR A 901 -17.72 -24.07 18.36
C THR A 901 -17.76 -25.41 17.60
N PRO A 902 -18.09 -26.53 18.27
CA PRO A 902 -18.23 -27.85 17.64
C PRO A 902 -19.29 -27.84 16.53
N PRO A 903 -19.14 -28.61 15.44
CA PRO A 903 -19.98 -28.54 14.23
C PRO A 903 -21.48 -28.77 14.49
N ASP A 904 -21.83 -29.66 15.41
CA ASP A 904 -23.21 -29.98 15.79
C ASP A 904 -23.80 -29.04 16.85
N ALA A 905 -22.99 -28.14 17.41
CA ALA A 905 -23.39 -27.27 18.51
C ALA A 905 -23.94 -25.93 17.99
N ALA A 906 -24.81 -25.29 18.78
CA ALA A 906 -25.33 -23.97 18.45
C ALA A 906 -24.19 -22.93 18.52
N PRO A 907 -24.29 -21.82 17.79
CA PRO A 907 -23.28 -20.77 17.85
C PRO A 907 -22.97 -20.36 19.29
N GLY A 908 -21.71 -20.48 19.70
CA GLY A 908 -21.28 -20.13 21.06
C GLY A 908 -21.16 -21.27 22.04
N ASP A 909 -21.84 -22.38 21.79
CA ASP A 909 -21.75 -23.54 22.66
C ASP A 909 -20.30 -24.00 22.71
N VAL A 910 -19.75 -23.98 23.92
CA VAL A 910 -18.44 -24.55 24.21
C VAL A 910 -18.71 -25.97 24.66
N CYS A 911 -17.94 -26.94 24.16
CA CYS A 911 -17.87 -28.23 24.82
C CYS A 911 -17.40 -27.99 26.26
N GLU A 912 -18.34 -28.06 27.21
CA GLU A 912 -17.99 -28.22 28.61
C GLU A 912 -17.00 -29.42 28.68
N PRO A 913 -15.95 -29.38 29.53
CA PRO A 913 -14.96 -30.45 29.63
C PRO A 913 -15.59 -31.72 30.25
N ASP A 914 -16.61 -32.26 29.60
CA ASP A 914 -17.25 -33.52 29.91
C ASP A 914 -16.48 -34.62 29.14
N PRO A 915 -16.05 -35.70 29.82
CA PRO A 915 -15.35 -36.84 29.21
C PRO A 915 -16.08 -37.55 28.05
N CYS A 916 -17.31 -37.14 27.71
CA CYS A 916 -18.08 -37.65 26.58
C CYS A 916 -17.72 -37.00 25.22
N CYS A 917 -17.04 -35.85 25.21
CA CYS A 917 -16.38 -35.35 24.00
C CYS A 917 -15.09 -36.17 23.80
N GLY A 918 -15.09 -37.02 22.78
CA GLY A 918 -14.25 -38.22 22.71
C GLY A 918 -12.78 -38.04 23.05
N LYS A 919 -12.23 -39.01 23.79
CA LYS A 919 -10.79 -39.20 24.08
C LYS A 919 -9.91 -39.45 22.84
N SER A 920 -10.41 -39.27 21.63
CA SER A 920 -9.62 -39.34 20.40
C SER A 920 -8.82 -38.04 20.26
N GLY A 921 -7.73 -37.97 21.03
CA GLY A 921 -6.71 -36.94 20.94
C GLY A 921 -7.26 -35.53 21.10
N ALA A 922 -7.40 -35.06 22.34
CA ALA A 922 -7.33 -33.62 22.57
C ALA A 922 -6.04 -33.15 21.90
N ALA A 923 -6.16 -32.55 20.72
CA ALA A 923 -5.05 -31.85 20.09
C ALA A 923 -4.55 -30.92 21.20
N GLU A 924 -3.30 -31.10 21.64
CA GLU A 924 -2.69 -30.11 22.52
C GLU A 924 -3.04 -28.75 21.94
N PRO A 925 -3.56 -27.80 22.75
CA PRO A 925 -3.87 -26.48 22.25
C PRO A 925 -2.60 -26.01 21.58
N ALA A 926 -2.60 -26.02 20.24
CA ALA A 926 -1.44 -25.65 19.46
C ALA A 926 -1.20 -24.23 19.93
N THR A 927 -0.14 -24.05 20.72
CA THR A 927 0.21 -22.73 21.19
C THR A 927 0.44 -22.00 19.89
N ALA A 928 -0.47 -21.08 19.57
CA ALA A 928 -0.39 -20.25 18.38
C ALA A 928 0.81 -19.34 18.61
N THR A 929 2.01 -19.92 18.49
CA THR A 929 3.22 -19.19 18.25
C THR A 929 2.89 -18.47 16.96
N ALA A 930 2.87 -17.14 16.98
CA ALA A 930 2.61 -16.36 15.77
C ALA A 930 3.59 -16.81 14.69
N VAL A 931 3.16 -17.75 13.86
CA VAL A 931 3.98 -18.29 12.78
C VAL A 931 3.96 -17.19 11.75
N THR A 932 5.00 -16.37 11.79
CA THR A 932 5.36 -15.58 10.63
C THR A 932 5.81 -16.59 9.56
N THR A 933 4.89 -17.15 8.78
CA THR A 933 5.20 -17.91 7.55
C THR A 933 4.97 -17.04 6.32
N VAL A 934 6.06 -16.75 5.62
CA VAL A 934 6.08 -16.42 4.20
C VAL A 934 6.78 -17.63 3.64
N SER A 935 6.01 -18.57 3.09
CA SER A 935 6.56 -19.79 2.51
C SER A 935 7.30 -19.44 1.22
N ALA A 936 8.61 -19.70 1.17
CA ALA A 936 9.44 -19.57 -0.02
C ALA A 936 10.33 -20.81 -0.15
N LEU A 937 9.94 -21.75 -1.03
CA LEU A 937 10.81 -22.84 -1.50
C LEU A 937 11.80 -22.32 -2.56
N PRO A 938 13.04 -22.86 -2.64
CA PRO A 938 13.99 -22.57 -3.73
C PRO A 938 13.71 -23.43 -4.99
N PRO A 939 13.92 -22.91 -6.22
CA PRO A 939 13.78 -23.69 -7.45
C PRO A 939 15.13 -24.32 -7.81
N THR A 940 15.36 -25.59 -7.48
CA THR A 940 16.43 -26.37 -8.12
C THR A 940 15.97 -27.81 -8.30
N ALA A 941 15.53 -28.13 -9.52
CA ALA A 941 15.35 -29.50 -9.98
C ALA A 941 16.57 -29.86 -10.83
N THR A 942 17.41 -30.77 -10.32
CA THR A 942 18.53 -31.33 -11.08
C THR A 942 18.02 -32.46 -11.97
N ILE A 943 18.06 -32.27 -13.29
CA ILE A 943 17.70 -33.32 -14.26
C ILE A 943 18.87 -34.30 -14.37
N ALA A 944 18.71 -35.51 -13.84
CA ALA A 944 19.60 -36.62 -14.18
C ALA A 944 19.14 -37.25 -15.50
N SER A 945 20.02 -37.28 -16.50
CA SER A 945 19.74 -37.84 -17.82
C SER A 945 19.66 -39.37 -17.77
N LEU A 946 18.54 -39.94 -18.23
CA LEU A 946 18.48 -41.30 -18.74
C LEU A 946 17.90 -41.29 -20.16
N ARG A 947 18.57 -42.01 -21.05
CA ARG A 947 18.30 -42.18 -22.50
C ARG A 947 17.18 -43.23 -22.73
N PRO A 948 16.68 -43.39 -23.98
CA PRO A 948 15.25 -43.22 -24.27
C PRO A 948 14.47 -44.53 -24.37
N ALA A 949 13.20 -44.48 -23.99
CA ALA A 949 12.17 -45.34 -24.53
C ALA A 949 10.85 -44.54 -24.61
N THR A 950 10.36 -44.41 -25.85
CA THR A 950 9.00 -44.08 -26.31
C THR A 950 8.03 -43.42 -25.30
N THR A 951 7.82 -42.11 -25.53
CA THR A 951 6.69 -41.26 -25.07
C THR A 951 6.45 -41.11 -23.57
N PRO A 952 6.95 -40.03 -22.96
CA PRO A 952 6.33 -39.41 -21.80
C PRO A 952 5.64 -38.09 -22.18
N ALA A 953 4.36 -37.96 -21.83
CA ALA A 953 3.67 -36.68 -21.75
C ALA A 953 4.30 -35.87 -20.60
N LEU A 954 4.96 -34.76 -20.93
CA LEU A 954 5.63 -33.89 -19.98
C LEU A 954 4.63 -32.84 -19.48
N SER A 955 4.05 -33.06 -18.29
CA SER A 955 3.26 -32.02 -17.59
C SER A 955 4.21 -31.16 -16.75
N VAL A 956 4.52 -29.97 -17.26
CA VAL A 956 5.20 -28.91 -16.50
C VAL A 956 4.17 -27.79 -16.32
N MET A 957 3.37 -27.87 -15.25
CA MET A 957 2.44 -26.81 -14.87
C MET A 957 3.02 -26.02 -13.71
N GLY A 958 3.62 -24.87 -14.03
CA GLY A 958 3.84 -23.80 -13.06
C GLY A 958 2.59 -22.94 -13.00
N THR A 959 1.67 -23.23 -12.08
CA THR A 959 0.50 -22.38 -11.84
C THR A 959 0.89 -21.19 -10.95
N LEU A 960 0.79 -19.97 -11.50
CA LEU A 960 0.74 -18.74 -10.72
C LEU A 960 -0.56 -18.76 -9.89
N PRO A 961 -0.56 -18.37 -8.60
CA PRO A 961 -1.79 -18.30 -7.82
C PRO A 961 -2.66 -17.16 -8.37
N ALA A 962 -3.84 -17.51 -8.89
CA ALA A 962 -4.87 -16.54 -9.18
C ALA A 962 -5.45 -16.05 -7.83
N ALA A 963 -5.06 -14.86 -7.39
CA ALA A 963 -5.75 -14.20 -6.28
C ALA A 963 -7.24 -14.01 -6.68
N SER A 964 -8.16 -14.37 -5.79
CA SER A 964 -9.61 -14.24 -5.99
C SER A 964 -10.05 -12.78 -6.05
N ALA A 965 -11.22 -12.49 -6.65
CA ALA A 965 -11.78 -11.13 -6.72
C ALA A 965 -11.89 -10.42 -5.36
N SER A 966 -12.08 -11.17 -4.26
CA SER A 966 -12.18 -10.66 -2.89
C SER A 966 -10.81 -10.36 -2.28
N ALA A 967 -9.83 -11.25 -2.51
CA ALA A 967 -8.43 -10.98 -2.21
C ALA A 967 -7.87 -9.85 -3.10
N ARG A 968 -8.44 -9.65 -4.30
CA ARG A 968 -8.18 -8.51 -5.19
C ARG A 968 -8.89 -7.26 -4.73
N LEU A 969 -10.11 -7.29 -4.19
CA LEU A 969 -10.81 -6.15 -3.56
C LEU A 969 -10.07 -5.67 -2.32
N ALA A 970 -9.72 -6.61 -1.44
CA ALA A 970 -8.82 -6.38 -0.32
C ALA A 970 -7.49 -5.85 -0.85
N ALA A 971 -6.90 -6.45 -1.90
CA ALA A 971 -5.69 -5.94 -2.51
C ALA A 971 -5.89 -4.67 -3.36
N VAL A 972 -7.07 -4.20 -3.75
CA VAL A 972 -7.26 -2.94 -4.49
C VAL A 972 -7.28 -1.82 -3.46
N ALA A 973 -8.00 -1.99 -2.35
CA ALA A 973 -7.94 -1.09 -1.19
C ALA A 973 -6.58 -1.15 -0.48
N THR A 974 -5.98 -2.34 -0.35
CA THR A 974 -4.65 -2.53 0.24
C THR A 974 -3.54 -2.16 -0.75
N ARG A 975 -3.67 -2.30 -2.08
CA ARG A 975 -2.67 -1.78 -3.05
C ARG A 975 -2.76 -0.27 -3.23
N MET A 976 -3.83 0.37 -2.76
CA MET A 976 -3.86 1.83 -2.59
C MET A 976 -2.99 2.29 -1.41
N SER A 977 -2.63 1.43 -0.44
CA SER A 977 -1.83 1.84 0.74
C SER A 977 -0.75 0.87 1.26
N LEU A 978 -0.51 -0.29 0.64
CA LEU A 978 0.23 -1.38 1.30
C LEU A 978 0.84 -2.43 0.34
N ALA A 979 2.14 -2.68 0.51
CA ALA A 979 2.78 -3.97 0.25
C ALA A 979 3.97 -4.12 1.22
N GLY A 980 3.93 -5.13 2.08
CA GLY A 980 5.02 -5.46 3.00
C GLY A 980 6.08 -6.35 2.35
N THR A 981 7.35 -6.06 2.63
CA THR A 981 8.48 -6.97 2.39
C THR A 981 8.68 -7.90 3.59
N ARG A 982 8.95 -9.19 3.34
CA ARG A 982 9.89 -9.95 4.19
C ARG A 982 11.25 -10.04 3.53
N PRO A 983 12.33 -10.03 4.32
CA PRO A 983 13.67 -10.30 3.81
C PRO A 983 13.74 -11.77 3.36
N ARG A 984 14.07 -12.01 2.10
CA ARG A 984 14.54 -13.34 1.68
C ARG A 984 15.95 -13.53 2.23
N ARG A 985 16.08 -14.38 3.25
CA ARG A 985 17.30 -15.16 3.50
C ARG A 985 17.46 -16.10 2.30
N VAL A 986 18.52 -15.87 1.52
CA VAL A 986 18.94 -16.71 0.41
C VAL A 986 19.36 -18.07 0.98
N LEU A 987 18.64 -19.15 0.69
CA LEU A 987 19.16 -20.50 0.83
C LEU A 987 20.17 -20.70 -0.31
N ARG A 988 21.43 -20.38 0.01
CA ARG A 988 22.61 -20.89 -0.70
C ARG A 988 22.53 -22.41 -0.70
N VAL A 989 22.54 -23.02 -1.88
CA VAL A 989 23.26 -24.29 -2.06
C VAL A 989 24.18 -24.10 -3.27
N ALA A 990 25.48 -24.22 -2.99
CA ALA A 990 26.66 -23.84 -3.79
C ALA A 990 26.73 -22.33 -4.08
N GLU A 991 27.27 -21.44 -3.24
CA GLU A 991 28.50 -21.60 -2.45
C GLU A 991 29.63 -22.25 -3.25
N THR A 992 29.99 -21.60 -4.35
CA THR A 992 31.40 -21.19 -4.51
C THR A 992 31.44 -19.68 -4.27
N ALA A 993 32.34 -19.26 -3.39
CA ALA A 993 32.26 -18.04 -2.61
C ALA A 993 32.51 -16.73 -3.40
N VAL A 994 31.79 -15.65 -3.03
CA VAL A 994 32.36 -14.30 -3.02
C VAL A 994 32.10 -13.72 -1.63
N THR A 995 33.19 -13.59 -0.87
CA THR A 995 33.27 -12.97 0.44
C THR A 995 33.12 -11.46 0.31
N LEU A 996 32.20 -10.86 1.08
CA LEU A 996 32.39 -9.50 1.58
C LEU A 996 33.60 -9.59 2.50
N ARG A 997 34.79 -9.26 1.98
CA ARG A 997 35.95 -9.11 2.85
C ARG A 997 35.69 -7.91 3.74
N ALA A 998 35.63 -8.16 5.04
CA ALA A 998 35.81 -7.13 6.05
C ALA A 998 37.09 -6.34 5.69
N ALA A 999 36.99 -5.01 5.63
CA ALA A 999 38.18 -4.19 5.49
C ALA A 999 39.06 -4.47 6.72
N LEU A 1000 40.30 -4.95 6.51
CA LEU A 1000 41.26 -5.17 7.60
C LEU A 1000 41.39 -3.87 8.40
N PRO A 1001 41.23 -3.89 9.74
CA PRO A 1001 41.54 -2.74 10.57
C PRO A 1001 43.03 -2.37 10.42
N VAL A 1002 43.38 -1.08 10.46
CA VAL A 1002 44.81 -0.65 10.34
C VAL A 1002 45.71 -1.25 11.41
N GLY A 1003 45.13 -1.69 12.53
CA GLY A 1003 45.83 -2.38 13.63
C GLY A 1003 46.41 -3.75 13.24
N ASP A 1004 45.99 -4.32 12.11
CA ASP A 1004 46.55 -5.56 11.58
C ASP A 1004 47.89 -5.33 10.84
N ILE A 1005 48.29 -4.08 10.60
CA ILE A 1005 49.59 -3.74 10.01
C ILE A 1005 50.66 -3.84 11.08
N ASN A 1006 51.66 -4.70 10.85
CA ASN A 1006 52.76 -4.89 11.80
C ASN A 1006 53.55 -3.57 11.99
N GLY A 1007 53.48 -3.02 13.21
CA GLY A 1007 53.99 -1.69 13.58
C GLY A 1007 52.90 -0.64 13.89
N VAL A 1008 51.63 -0.95 13.60
CA VAL A 1008 50.45 -0.17 14.00
C VAL A 1008 49.83 -0.82 15.24
N GLY A 1009 50.36 -0.46 16.42
CA GLY A 1009 49.71 -0.80 17.68
C GLY A 1009 48.53 0.13 17.98
N GLU A 1010 47.77 -0.18 19.02
CA GLU A 1010 46.55 0.52 19.44
C GLU A 1010 46.68 2.05 19.43
N VAL A 1011 47.83 2.58 19.89
CA VAL A 1011 48.13 4.02 19.89
C VAL A 1011 48.18 4.63 18.48
N ARG A 1012 48.80 3.93 17.51
CA ARG A 1012 48.86 4.41 16.11
C ARG A 1012 47.54 4.15 15.37
N THR A 1013 46.80 3.11 15.72
CA THR A 1013 45.43 2.90 15.25
C THR A 1013 44.54 4.10 15.62
N THR A 1014 44.67 4.59 16.86
CA THR A 1014 43.93 5.78 17.31
C THR A 1014 44.39 7.06 16.59
N GLN A 1015 45.69 7.23 16.34
CA GLN A 1015 46.22 8.40 15.63
C GLN A 1015 45.88 8.42 14.12
N LEU A 1016 45.90 7.28 13.44
CA LEU A 1016 45.51 7.19 12.04
C LEU A 1016 43.99 7.42 11.86
N ALA A 1017 43.19 7.01 12.84
CA ALA A 1017 41.75 7.25 12.85
C ALA A 1017 41.37 8.75 13.00
N THR A 1018 42.20 9.60 13.63
CA THR A 1018 41.90 11.04 13.75
C THR A 1018 41.99 11.81 12.43
N VAL A 1019 42.57 11.20 11.39
CA VAL A 1019 42.61 11.72 10.01
C VAL A 1019 41.81 10.85 9.04
N ASP A 1020 40.86 10.09 9.58
CA ASP A 1020 39.91 9.21 8.86
C ASP A 1020 40.54 8.06 8.07
N ILE A 1021 41.68 7.54 8.55
CA ILE A 1021 42.31 6.33 8.02
C ILE A 1021 42.05 5.18 8.99
N ARG A 1022 41.04 4.36 8.71
CA ARG A 1022 40.56 3.33 9.66
C ARG A 1022 40.80 1.90 9.19
N THR A 1023 40.99 1.73 7.88
CA THR A 1023 41.26 0.44 7.27
C THR A 1023 42.63 0.40 6.60
N VAL A 1024 43.21 -0.79 6.46
CA VAL A 1024 44.44 -1.01 5.69
C VAL A 1024 44.30 -0.46 4.26
N GLY A 1025 43.10 -0.53 3.68
CA GLY A 1025 42.78 0.05 2.37
C GLY A 1025 42.76 1.57 2.32
N ASP A 1026 42.42 2.25 3.42
CA ASP A 1026 42.50 3.71 3.53
C ASP A 1026 43.97 4.14 3.62
N LEU A 1027 44.76 3.42 4.43
CA LEU A 1027 46.18 3.73 4.62
C LEU A 1027 46.99 3.45 3.35
N ALA A 1028 46.62 2.42 2.58
CA ALA A 1028 47.26 2.08 1.31
C ALA A 1028 47.01 3.11 0.19
N ARG A 1029 45.94 3.92 0.27
CA ARG A 1029 45.60 4.95 -0.72
C ARG A 1029 46.20 6.33 -0.42
N ILE A 1030 46.72 6.55 0.78
CA ILE A 1030 47.22 7.87 1.20
C ILE A 1030 48.67 8.11 0.76
N VAL A 1031 49.01 9.39 0.51
CA VAL A 1031 50.37 9.79 0.11
C VAL A 1031 51.24 9.97 1.37
N PRO A 1032 52.46 9.42 1.46
CA PRO A 1032 53.27 9.47 2.68
C PRO A 1032 53.47 10.88 3.27
N GLU A 1033 53.60 11.94 2.45
CA GLU A 1033 53.76 13.30 2.96
C GLU A 1033 52.52 13.81 3.73
N ASP A 1034 51.33 13.25 3.48
CA ASP A 1034 50.12 13.58 4.24
C ASP A 1034 50.19 13.08 5.68
N LEU A 1035 50.79 11.91 5.93
CA LEU A 1035 50.99 11.39 7.28
C LEU A 1035 52.06 12.19 8.03
N VAL A 1036 53.12 12.62 7.33
CA VAL A 1036 54.15 13.50 7.90
C VAL A 1036 53.53 14.84 8.31
N ARG A 1037 52.75 15.45 7.43
CA ARG A 1037 52.13 16.76 7.67
C ARG A 1037 51.04 16.73 8.72
N ARG A 1038 50.16 15.71 8.72
CA ARG A 1038 48.97 15.67 9.59
C ARG A 1038 49.22 15.03 10.95
N LEU A 1039 50.12 14.05 11.02
CA LEU A 1039 50.37 13.29 12.25
C LEU A 1039 51.81 13.46 12.78
N GLY A 1040 52.65 14.24 12.11
CA GLY A 1040 54.03 14.49 12.55
C GLY A 1040 54.94 13.27 12.44
N TYR A 1041 54.59 12.28 11.62
CA TYR A 1041 55.40 11.09 11.43
C TYR A 1041 56.69 11.42 10.68
N THR A 1042 57.77 10.66 10.95
CA THR A 1042 58.99 10.77 10.12
C THR A 1042 58.70 10.22 8.72
N ASP A 1043 59.32 10.80 7.70
CA ASP A 1043 59.07 10.42 6.30
C ASP A 1043 59.32 8.91 6.05
N ALA A 1044 60.36 8.35 6.67
CA ALA A 1044 60.67 6.92 6.62
C ALA A 1044 59.58 6.03 7.25
N LEU A 1045 58.96 6.46 8.35
CA LEU A 1045 57.88 5.71 9.00
C LEU A 1045 56.59 5.79 8.17
N ALA A 1046 56.28 6.96 7.60
CA ALA A 1046 55.10 7.14 6.75
C ALA A 1046 55.19 6.26 5.49
N GLN A 1047 56.36 6.21 4.84
CA GLN A 1047 56.58 5.35 3.68
C GLN A 1047 56.49 3.85 4.04
N ASP A 1048 57.07 3.43 5.17
CA ASP A 1048 57.02 2.02 5.63
C ASP A 1048 55.57 1.56 5.94
N LEU A 1049 54.77 2.40 6.59
CA LEU A 1049 53.38 2.07 6.92
C LEU A 1049 52.48 1.96 5.68
N VAL A 1050 52.62 2.87 4.71
CA VAL A 1050 51.86 2.83 3.45
C VAL A 1050 52.31 1.63 2.59
N ALA A 1051 53.61 1.33 2.54
CA ALA A 1051 54.12 0.17 1.82
C ALA A 1051 53.61 -1.16 2.40
N LYS A 1052 53.59 -1.31 3.73
CA LYS A 1052 53.03 -2.49 4.41
C LYS A 1052 51.51 -2.61 4.21
N ALA A 1053 50.80 -1.49 4.22
CA ALA A 1053 49.36 -1.48 3.94
C ALA A 1053 49.05 -1.95 2.50
N LYS A 1054 49.84 -1.51 1.52
CA LYS A 1054 49.72 -1.96 0.12
C LYS A 1054 50.07 -3.44 -0.04
N ALA A 1055 51.16 -3.91 0.58
CA ALA A 1055 51.54 -5.31 0.55
C ALA A 1055 50.46 -6.21 1.16
N LEU A 1056 49.84 -5.82 2.28
CA LEU A 1056 48.70 -6.54 2.88
C LEU A 1056 47.45 -6.56 2.00
N MET A 1057 47.22 -5.51 1.19
CA MET A 1057 46.12 -5.48 0.21
C MET A 1057 46.41 -6.36 -1.02
N GLU A 1058 47.66 -6.40 -1.48
CA GLU A 1058 48.11 -7.26 -2.58
C GLU A 1058 48.03 -8.74 -2.20
N ASP A 1059 48.48 -9.11 -0.98
CA ASP A 1059 48.42 -10.48 -0.44
C ASP A 1059 46.97 -10.96 -0.21
N GLN A 1060 46.02 -10.02 -0.13
CA GLN A 1060 44.60 -10.35 -0.10
C GLN A 1060 44.02 -10.63 -1.49
N THR A 1061 44.58 -10.18 -2.61
CA THR A 1061 43.92 -10.38 -3.91
C THR A 1061 44.22 -11.80 -4.45
N PRO A 1062 43.24 -12.71 -4.61
CA PRO A 1062 43.53 -14.01 -5.21
C PRO A 1062 43.93 -13.83 -6.69
N SER A 1063 45.07 -14.40 -7.07
CA SER A 1063 45.55 -14.57 -8.45
C SER A 1063 44.69 -15.55 -9.26
#